data_AF-A0A251UP73-F1
#
_entry.id   AF-A0A251UP73-F1
#
_cell.length_a   1.000
_cell.length_b   1.000
_cell.length_c   1.000
_cell.angle_alpha   90.00
_cell.angle_beta   90.00
_cell.angle_gamma   90.00
#
_symmetry.space_group_name_H-M   'P 1'
#
loop_
_entity.id
_entity.type
_entity.pdbx_description
1 polymer ?
#
loop_
_entity_poly.entity_id
_entity_poly.type
_entity_poly.pdbx_seq_one_letter_code
_entity_poly.pdbx_strand_id
1 'polypeptide(L)'
;MMRTVESVFTVVILLGVLGFGKSEVYIVTMEGEPVISYKGGVNGFEPIAVESDEKIDFSSDLVTSYASHLEQRHDTLLETLFDDGDYKKLYSYKHLVNGFAVHISPQQAEMLRRTPGVKSVDRDWKVRKLTTHTPQFLGLPTGVWPTGGGFDRAGEEIVIGFVDSGIFPHHPSFQNTITEPYGPVPKYRGKCEVDPGTKKSFCNGKIVGAQHFAAAATAAGEFNPEVDFDSPLDGDGHGSHTAAIAAGNNGIPVQVQGFEFGKASGMAPRARIAVYKALYRMIGGYVADVVAAIDQAVYDGVDILNLSVGPNSPPATTKTTYLNPFDATLLSAVKAGVFVAQASGNGGPLAKTIVSYSPWIASVAAAVDDRRYKNHLTLGNGKVLAGLGLSPSTSPNQKFTLVAANDVLLDSSVGKFSPSDCQRPEVLNGNIVKGNILLCGYSFNFVSGSASIKKVSETAKSLGAVGFVLAVENASPGTKFDPVPVGMPGILITDVSNSMDLIDYYNVSTSRDWTGRVKSFKAVGSIGDGLEPVLHKSAPMVALFSARGPNIKDYKFEDADLLKPDILAPGSLIWASWSPNGTDEANYEGENFAMISGTSMAAPHIAGIAALIKQKHPHWSPAAIKSALMTTSTTLDRAERPILAQQYAGSEAMTFVPATPFDYGSGHVNPRAALDPGLVFDAGYEDYLGFLCTTPGIDSREIGNYTHQPCNYTLGHPYNLNYPSITVSHLVGTQTITRTVTNVDEEESYTITARMAPAIAIETSPPAMTIGPGASQKFTVTLTVRSATGSYSFGEVVLKGNRGHKVRMPVVAMGYDH
;
A
#
# COMPACT_ATOMS: atom_id res chain seq x y z
N MET A 1 -82.30 -31.72 -44.36
CA MET A 1 -83.54 -31.35 -43.65
C MET A 1 -83.12 -30.73 -42.33
N MET A 2 -83.37 -29.41 -42.16
CA MET A 2 -83.42 -28.60 -40.91
C MET A 2 -82.32 -28.75 -39.82
N ARG A 3 -81.54 -27.68 -39.56
CA ARG A 3 -81.61 -26.72 -38.42
C ARG A 3 -81.05 -27.31 -37.10
N THR A 4 -80.23 -26.68 -36.25
CA THR A 4 -79.87 -25.28 -35.90
C THR A 4 -78.71 -25.44 -34.86
N VAL A 5 -77.74 -24.54 -34.63
CA VAL A 5 -77.81 -23.25 -33.88
C VAL A 5 -76.41 -22.58 -33.95
N GLU A 6 -76.42 -21.30 -34.36
CA GLU A 6 -75.62 -20.10 -33.98
C GLU A 6 -74.08 -19.98 -34.08
N SER A 7 -73.69 -19.13 -35.04
CA SER A 7 -72.67 -18.06 -35.09
C SER A 7 -71.58 -17.92 -34.00
N VAL A 8 -70.31 -17.97 -34.44
CA VAL A 8 -69.23 -17.09 -33.94
C VAL A 8 -68.35 -16.64 -35.13
N PHE A 9 -68.16 -15.32 -35.23
CA PHE A 9 -67.44 -14.60 -36.28
C PHE A 9 -65.91 -14.72 -36.15
N THR A 10 -65.24 -14.89 -37.29
CA THR A 10 -63.78 -14.76 -37.44
C THR A 10 -63.41 -13.32 -37.77
N VAL A 11 -62.60 -12.65 -36.95
CA VAL A 11 -61.82 -11.47 -37.34
C VAL A 11 -60.42 -11.55 -36.71
N VAL A 12 -59.44 -11.35 -37.58
CA VAL A 12 -57.99 -11.25 -37.33
C VAL A 12 -57.69 -10.12 -36.35
N ILE A 13 -56.96 -10.40 -35.26
CA ILE A 13 -56.34 -9.38 -34.40
C ILE A 13 -54.83 -9.56 -34.43
N LEU A 14 -54.18 -8.53 -34.98
CA LEU A 14 -52.77 -8.21 -34.85
C LEU A 14 -52.44 -8.07 -33.35
N LEU A 15 -51.79 -9.06 -32.75
CA LEU A 15 -51.27 -8.96 -31.39
C LEU A 15 -49.99 -8.11 -31.41
N GLY A 16 -50.16 -6.80 -31.20
CA GLY A 16 -49.09 -5.92 -30.76
C GLY A 16 -48.74 -6.26 -29.32
N VAL A 17 -47.61 -6.95 -29.13
CA VAL A 17 -46.99 -7.13 -27.81
C VAL A 17 -46.47 -5.77 -27.35
N LEU A 18 -47.27 -5.03 -26.58
CA LEU A 18 -46.78 -3.91 -25.77
C LEU A 18 -46.11 -4.52 -24.53
N GLY A 19 -44.79 -4.72 -24.60
CA GLY A 19 -43.99 -5.12 -23.45
C GLY A 19 -44.02 -4.01 -22.39
N PHE A 20 -44.62 -4.28 -21.23
CA PHE A 20 -44.41 -3.48 -20.03
C PHE A 20 -42.94 -3.64 -19.63
N GLY A 21 -42.15 -2.58 -19.83
CA GLY A 21 -40.75 -2.53 -19.44
C GLY A 21 -40.63 -2.61 -17.92
N LYS A 22 -39.77 -3.50 -17.42
CA LYS A 22 -39.48 -3.66 -15.99
C LYS A 22 -39.01 -2.31 -15.42
N SER A 23 -39.55 -1.89 -14.27
CA SER A 23 -39.17 -0.62 -13.64
C SER A 23 -37.66 -0.54 -13.35
N GLU A 24 -37.04 0.58 -13.67
CA GLU A 24 -35.61 0.86 -13.55
C GLU A 24 -35.39 2.09 -12.63
N VAL A 25 -34.16 2.30 -12.18
CA VAL A 25 -33.81 3.47 -11.36
C VAL A 25 -33.37 4.59 -12.29
N TYR A 26 -33.88 5.80 -12.05
CA TYR A 26 -33.53 7.02 -12.76
C TYR A 26 -33.11 8.10 -11.77
N ILE A 27 -32.13 8.91 -12.17
CA ILE A 27 -31.73 10.15 -11.51
C ILE A 27 -32.37 11.30 -12.29
N VAL A 28 -33.13 12.13 -11.59
CA VAL A 28 -33.85 13.28 -12.14
C VAL A 28 -33.21 14.55 -11.61
N THR A 29 -32.72 15.41 -12.49
CA THR A 29 -32.21 16.74 -12.14
C THR A 29 -33.29 17.77 -12.38
N MET A 30 -33.52 18.66 -11.43
CA MET A 30 -34.54 19.70 -11.48
C MET A 30 -33.96 21.06 -11.91
N GLU A 31 -34.81 21.95 -12.42
CA GLU A 31 -34.46 23.35 -12.62
C GLU A 31 -34.38 24.11 -11.28
N GLY A 32 -33.46 25.07 -11.18
CA GLY A 32 -33.14 25.82 -9.96
C GLY A 32 -31.82 25.39 -9.33
N GLU A 33 -31.21 26.30 -8.58
CA GLU A 33 -29.88 26.09 -7.97
C GLU A 33 -29.96 25.21 -6.71
N PRO A 34 -29.03 24.25 -6.51
CA PRO A 34 -28.89 23.56 -5.22
C PRO A 34 -28.38 24.52 -4.13
N VAL A 35 -28.52 24.12 -2.86
CA VAL A 35 -28.12 24.91 -1.68
C VAL A 35 -26.72 25.53 -1.83
N ILE A 36 -25.73 24.75 -2.27
CA ILE A 36 -24.32 25.20 -2.33
C ILE A 36 -24.08 26.33 -3.32
N SER A 37 -24.95 26.49 -4.32
CA SER A 37 -24.80 27.47 -5.38
C SER A 37 -25.97 28.45 -5.47
N TYR A 38 -26.88 28.46 -4.48
CA TYR A 38 -28.08 29.28 -4.51
C TYR A 38 -27.76 30.76 -4.24
N LYS A 39 -27.84 31.60 -5.28
CA LYS A 39 -27.54 33.04 -5.23
C LYS A 39 -28.75 33.92 -4.92
N GLY A 40 -29.88 33.34 -4.49
CA GLY A 40 -31.14 34.04 -4.25
C GLY A 40 -32.08 34.02 -5.46
N GLY A 41 -33.25 34.65 -5.32
CA GLY A 41 -34.23 34.77 -6.40
C GLY A 41 -35.52 33.95 -6.24
N VAL A 42 -35.62 33.13 -5.20
CA VAL A 42 -36.88 32.50 -4.77
C VAL A 42 -37.47 33.32 -3.61
N ASN A 43 -38.71 33.78 -3.77
CA ASN A 43 -39.41 34.56 -2.75
C ASN A 43 -39.47 33.79 -1.42
N GLY A 44 -39.02 34.43 -0.34
CA GLY A 44 -38.98 33.85 1.00
C GLY A 44 -37.68 33.15 1.38
N PHE A 45 -36.66 33.12 0.49
CA PHE A 45 -35.35 32.52 0.78
C PHE A 45 -34.20 33.47 0.43
N GLU A 46 -33.31 33.70 1.40
CA GLU A 46 -32.11 34.50 1.22
C GLU A 46 -31.01 33.74 0.44
N PRO A 47 -30.11 34.43 -0.28
CA PRO A 47 -28.95 33.81 -0.91
C PRO A 47 -28.08 33.02 0.07
N ILE A 48 -27.63 31.84 -0.34
CA ILE A 48 -26.80 30.93 0.48
C ILE A 48 -25.38 30.80 -0.08
N ALA A 49 -25.21 30.96 -1.40
CA ALA A 49 -23.91 30.86 -2.05
C ALA A 49 -22.98 31.98 -1.57
N VAL A 50 -21.79 31.59 -1.10
CA VAL A 50 -20.75 32.50 -0.63
C VAL A 50 -19.68 32.63 -1.73
N GLU A 51 -19.26 33.87 -2.05
CA GLU A 51 -18.22 34.13 -3.07
C GLU A 51 -16.78 34.13 -2.51
N SER A 52 -16.60 33.78 -1.22
CA SER A 52 -15.31 33.71 -0.51
C SER A 52 -14.98 32.28 -0.02
N ASP A 53 -13.77 32.06 0.49
CA ASP A 53 -13.31 30.78 1.07
C ASP A 53 -14.01 30.39 2.40
N GLU A 54 -15.11 31.05 2.77
CA GLU A 54 -15.88 30.72 3.97
C GLU A 54 -16.68 29.40 3.80
N LYS A 55 -16.65 28.55 4.83
CA LYS A 55 -17.38 27.29 4.84
C LYS A 55 -18.86 27.54 5.13
N ILE A 56 -19.75 27.08 4.24
CA ILE A 56 -21.20 27.10 4.45
C ILE A 56 -21.56 26.26 5.68
N ASP A 57 -22.31 26.86 6.61
CA ASP A 57 -22.90 26.15 7.74
C ASP A 57 -24.20 25.44 7.31
N PHE A 58 -24.08 24.15 7.05
CA PHE A 58 -25.19 23.29 6.64
C PHE A 58 -26.26 23.07 7.73
N SER A 59 -26.02 23.52 8.96
CA SER A 59 -26.99 23.44 10.06
C SER A 59 -27.82 24.71 10.25
N SER A 60 -27.53 25.78 9.50
CA SER A 60 -28.26 27.05 9.61
C SER A 60 -29.73 26.94 9.17
N ASP A 61 -30.60 27.75 9.79
CA ASP A 61 -32.03 27.82 9.46
C ASP A 61 -32.28 28.22 7.98
N LEU A 62 -31.40 29.06 7.43
CA LEU A 62 -31.41 29.45 6.02
C LEU A 62 -31.17 28.24 5.10
N VAL A 63 -30.13 27.44 5.37
CA VAL A 63 -29.80 26.25 4.58
C VAL A 63 -30.85 25.17 4.73
N THR A 64 -31.32 24.91 5.95
CA THR A 64 -32.30 23.86 6.23
C THR A 64 -33.68 24.19 5.64
N SER A 65 -34.12 25.46 5.69
CA SER A 65 -35.39 25.88 5.09
C SER A 65 -35.35 25.77 3.55
N TYR A 66 -34.27 26.23 2.90
CA TYR A 66 -34.15 26.14 1.44
C TYR A 66 -34.00 24.69 0.96
N ALA A 67 -33.25 23.86 1.69
CA ALA A 67 -33.16 22.44 1.40
C ALA A 67 -34.54 21.75 1.50
N SER A 68 -35.32 22.08 2.52
CA SER A 68 -36.68 21.56 2.70
C SER A 68 -37.63 22.01 1.59
N HIS A 69 -37.48 23.26 1.13
CA HIS A 69 -38.22 23.76 -0.04
C HIS A 69 -37.92 22.95 -1.31
N LEU A 70 -36.65 22.65 -1.59
CA LEU A 70 -36.27 21.83 -2.75
C LEU A 70 -36.85 20.43 -2.66
N GLU A 71 -36.78 19.80 -1.48
CA GLU A 71 -37.35 18.46 -1.27
C GLU A 71 -38.87 18.43 -1.46
N GLN A 72 -39.58 19.41 -0.92
CA GLN A 72 -41.03 19.54 -1.10
C GLN A 72 -41.40 19.69 -2.58
N ARG A 73 -40.61 20.43 -3.36
CA ARG A 73 -40.82 20.52 -4.81
C ARG A 73 -40.60 19.18 -5.53
N HIS A 74 -39.65 18.36 -5.07
CA HIS A 74 -39.45 17.01 -5.62
C HIS A 74 -40.66 16.12 -5.33
N ASP A 75 -41.18 16.18 -4.10
CA ASP A 75 -42.34 15.38 -3.68
C ASP A 75 -43.60 15.80 -4.43
N THR A 76 -43.91 17.10 -4.45
CA THR A 76 -45.09 17.61 -5.17
C THR A 76 -45.05 17.27 -6.66
N LEU A 77 -43.88 17.31 -7.30
CA LEU A 77 -43.76 16.91 -8.70
C LEU A 77 -44.16 15.44 -8.92
N LEU A 78 -43.66 14.54 -8.07
CA LEU A 78 -43.94 13.11 -8.18
C LEU A 78 -45.39 12.80 -7.88
N GLU A 79 -45.95 13.37 -6.81
CA GLU A 79 -47.35 13.23 -6.41
C GLU A 79 -48.33 13.78 -7.47
N THR A 80 -47.92 14.81 -8.23
CA THR A 80 -48.74 15.38 -9.31
C THR A 80 -48.75 14.49 -10.56
N LEU A 81 -47.65 13.77 -10.82
CA LEU A 81 -47.45 13.02 -12.07
C LEU A 81 -47.84 11.55 -11.97
N PHE A 82 -47.79 10.96 -10.78
CA PHE A 82 -47.94 9.52 -10.59
C PHE A 82 -48.80 9.22 -9.37
N ASP A 83 -49.60 8.16 -9.46
CA ASP A 83 -50.42 7.68 -8.36
C ASP A 83 -49.57 6.94 -7.31
N ASP A 84 -50.08 6.91 -6.07
CA ASP A 84 -49.43 6.21 -4.96
C ASP A 84 -49.26 4.71 -5.28
N GLY A 85 -48.00 4.26 -5.29
CA GLY A 85 -47.60 2.88 -5.58
C GLY A 85 -47.01 2.66 -6.97
N ASP A 86 -47.16 3.61 -7.89
CA ASP A 86 -46.63 3.53 -9.27
C ASP A 86 -45.18 4.02 -9.40
N TYR A 87 -44.65 4.63 -8.35
CA TYR A 87 -43.26 5.05 -8.25
C TYR A 87 -42.73 4.81 -6.84
N LYS A 88 -41.40 4.70 -6.72
CA LYS A 88 -40.72 4.76 -5.42
C LYS A 88 -39.61 5.78 -5.47
N LYS A 89 -39.79 6.91 -4.78
CA LYS A 89 -38.70 7.86 -4.53
C LYS A 89 -37.66 7.19 -3.64
N LEU A 90 -36.41 7.20 -4.10
CA LEU A 90 -35.28 6.58 -3.40
C LEU A 90 -34.52 7.61 -2.57
N TYR A 91 -34.24 8.77 -3.15
CA TYR A 91 -33.43 9.84 -2.52
C TYR A 91 -33.83 11.22 -3.04
N SER A 92 -33.64 12.27 -2.23
CA SER A 92 -33.66 13.68 -2.65
C SER A 92 -32.28 14.31 -2.47
N TYR A 93 -31.78 14.90 -3.54
CA TYR A 93 -30.54 15.68 -3.60
C TYR A 93 -30.89 17.16 -3.51
N LYS A 94 -30.39 17.84 -2.48
CA LYS A 94 -30.72 19.25 -2.18
C LYS A 94 -29.46 20.12 -2.15
N HIS A 95 -28.36 19.54 -1.69
CA HIS A 95 -27.18 20.30 -1.29
C HIS A 95 -26.20 20.59 -2.42
N LEU A 96 -25.83 19.56 -3.18
CA LEU A 96 -24.82 19.63 -4.25
C LEU A 96 -25.43 19.58 -5.65
N VAL A 97 -26.59 18.93 -5.74
CA VAL A 97 -27.39 18.75 -6.94
C VAL A 97 -28.83 18.96 -6.49
N ASN A 98 -29.63 19.65 -7.30
CA ASN A 98 -31.07 19.79 -7.09
C ASN A 98 -31.77 18.71 -7.93
N GLY A 99 -32.25 17.65 -7.29
CA GLY A 99 -32.84 16.52 -7.99
C GLY A 99 -33.21 15.37 -7.06
N PHE A 100 -33.63 14.24 -7.61
CA PHE A 100 -34.00 13.06 -6.85
C PHE A 100 -33.73 11.78 -7.64
N ALA A 101 -33.62 10.65 -6.93
CA ALA A 101 -33.58 9.32 -7.55
C ALA A 101 -34.93 8.64 -7.35
N VAL A 102 -35.43 7.97 -8.40
CA VAL A 102 -36.76 7.36 -8.41
C VAL A 102 -36.74 6.03 -9.17
N HIS A 103 -37.49 5.04 -8.68
CA HIS A 103 -37.70 3.75 -9.33
C HIS A 103 -39.06 3.76 -10.04
N ILE A 104 -39.03 3.73 -11.39
CA ILE A 104 -40.19 3.91 -12.27
C ILE A 104 -40.01 3.15 -13.59
N SER A 105 -41.09 3.01 -14.38
CA SER A 105 -41.02 2.46 -15.74
C SER A 105 -40.35 3.42 -16.74
N PRO A 106 -39.79 2.92 -17.85
CA PRO A 106 -39.25 3.76 -18.92
C PRO A 106 -40.26 4.76 -19.50
N GLN A 107 -41.55 4.41 -19.53
CA GLN A 107 -42.63 5.29 -19.98
C GLN A 107 -42.81 6.49 -19.04
N GLN A 108 -42.82 6.24 -17.73
CA GLN A 108 -42.88 7.29 -16.70
C GLN A 108 -41.62 8.17 -16.73
N ALA A 109 -40.45 7.61 -17.02
CA ALA A 109 -39.22 8.39 -17.18
C ALA A 109 -39.29 9.37 -18.36
N GLU A 110 -39.90 8.96 -19.48
CA GLU A 110 -40.14 9.86 -20.62
C GLU A 110 -41.20 10.93 -20.32
N MET A 111 -42.19 10.63 -19.48
CA MET A 111 -43.12 11.64 -18.97
C MET A 111 -42.38 12.70 -18.15
N LEU A 112 -41.54 12.29 -17.19
CA LEU A 112 -40.72 13.21 -16.39
C LEU A 112 -39.81 14.08 -17.26
N ARG A 113 -39.22 13.52 -18.32
CA ARG A 113 -38.33 14.26 -19.23
C ARG A 113 -39.05 15.40 -19.96
N ARG A 114 -40.38 15.33 -20.08
CA ARG A 114 -41.22 16.34 -20.72
C ARG A 114 -41.90 17.28 -19.74
N THR A 115 -41.76 17.06 -18.43
CA THR A 115 -42.42 17.89 -17.42
C THR A 115 -41.66 19.20 -17.21
N PRO A 116 -42.33 20.36 -17.24
CA PRO A 116 -41.72 21.65 -16.89
C PRO A 116 -41.10 21.61 -15.49
N GLY A 117 -39.88 22.13 -15.35
CA GLY A 117 -39.11 22.11 -14.11
C GLY A 117 -38.17 20.90 -13.96
N VAL A 118 -38.20 19.93 -14.87
CA VAL A 118 -37.22 18.83 -14.96
C VAL A 118 -36.15 19.18 -15.99
N LYS A 119 -34.88 19.20 -15.57
CA LYS A 119 -33.72 19.52 -16.40
C LYS A 119 -33.14 18.30 -17.11
N SER A 120 -33.08 17.14 -16.42
CA SER A 120 -32.64 15.88 -17.02
C SER A 120 -33.28 14.68 -16.34
N VAL A 121 -33.42 13.58 -17.08
CA VAL A 121 -33.82 12.27 -16.57
C VAL A 121 -32.85 11.25 -17.15
N ASP A 122 -31.99 10.73 -16.28
CA ASP A 122 -30.87 9.88 -16.63
C ASP A 122 -31.04 8.52 -15.96
N ARG A 123 -30.93 7.44 -16.73
CA ARG A 123 -31.01 6.08 -16.18
C ARG A 123 -29.80 5.83 -15.27
N ASP A 124 -30.05 5.30 -14.08
CA ASP A 124 -28.98 4.90 -13.16
C ASP A 124 -28.16 3.75 -13.73
N TRP A 125 -26.86 3.78 -13.48
CA TRP A 125 -25.90 2.81 -13.99
C TRP A 125 -25.05 2.28 -12.85
N LYS A 126 -24.80 0.97 -12.87
CA LYS A 126 -23.98 0.32 -11.86
C LYS A 126 -22.55 0.87 -11.91
N VAL A 127 -22.13 1.54 -10.84
CA VAL A 127 -20.71 1.80 -10.58
C VAL A 127 -20.05 0.53 -10.03
N ARG A 128 -18.83 0.23 -10.49
CA ARG A 128 -18.01 -0.87 -9.94
C ARG A 128 -16.91 -0.28 -9.05
N LYS A 129 -16.62 -0.96 -7.94
CA LYS A 129 -15.39 -0.71 -7.16
C LYS A 129 -14.18 -1.08 -8.06
N LEU A 130 -13.27 -0.14 -8.31
CA LEU A 130 -12.04 -0.36 -9.08
C LEU A 130 -10.82 -0.34 -8.14
N THR A 131 -10.38 -1.43 -7.49
CA THR A 131 -9.16 -1.29 -6.67
C THR A 131 -8.36 -2.57 -6.38
N THR A 132 -7.16 -2.71 -6.95
CA THR A 132 -5.93 -2.89 -6.13
C THR A 132 -5.40 -1.52 -5.73
N HIS A 133 -6.14 -0.93 -4.83
CA HIS A 133 -6.19 0.43 -4.31
C HIS A 133 -4.98 1.38 -4.42
N THR A 134 -3.72 0.93 -4.38
CA THR A 134 -2.59 1.83 -4.18
C THR A 134 -2.30 2.82 -5.32
N PRO A 135 -2.45 2.50 -6.62
CA PRO A 135 -2.35 3.51 -7.68
C PRO A 135 -3.44 4.59 -7.53
N GLN A 136 -4.67 4.21 -7.18
CA GLN A 136 -5.76 5.15 -6.94
C GLN A 136 -5.49 6.02 -5.70
N PHE A 137 -5.04 5.42 -4.60
CA PHE A 137 -4.67 6.10 -3.36
C PHE A 137 -3.61 7.17 -3.59
N LEU A 138 -2.60 6.85 -4.41
CA LEU A 138 -1.52 7.75 -4.80
C LEU A 138 -1.88 8.71 -5.96
N GLY A 139 -3.11 8.63 -6.49
CA GLY A 139 -3.61 9.53 -7.53
C GLY A 139 -3.02 9.30 -8.93
N LEU A 140 -2.46 8.12 -9.21
CA LEU A 140 -1.81 7.85 -10.50
C LEU A 140 -2.79 7.91 -11.69
N PRO A 141 -3.96 7.24 -11.65
CA PRO A 141 -4.86 7.22 -12.80
C PRO A 141 -5.42 8.58 -13.21
N THR A 142 -5.55 9.50 -12.26
CA THR A 142 -6.19 10.81 -12.48
C THR A 142 -5.18 11.95 -12.57
N GLY A 143 -4.07 11.87 -11.86
CA GLY A 143 -3.11 12.97 -11.73
C GLY A 143 -1.75 12.74 -12.37
N VAL A 144 -1.40 11.49 -12.72
CA VAL A 144 -0.04 11.13 -13.15
C VAL A 144 -0.05 10.51 -14.54
N TRP A 145 -0.69 9.35 -14.72
CA TRP A 145 -0.73 8.66 -16.00
C TRP A 145 -1.27 9.51 -17.15
N PRO A 146 -2.33 10.36 -16.98
CA PRO A 146 -2.79 11.22 -18.06
C PRO A 146 -1.72 12.19 -18.58
N THR A 147 -0.78 12.62 -17.73
CA THR A 147 0.31 13.53 -18.12
C THR A 147 1.37 12.86 -19.00
N GLY A 148 1.53 11.53 -18.89
CA GLY A 148 2.44 10.71 -19.68
C GLY A 148 1.78 9.97 -20.84
N GLY A 149 0.57 10.38 -21.24
CA GLY A 149 -0.14 9.78 -22.37
C GLY A 149 -1.04 8.58 -22.01
N GLY A 150 -1.39 8.41 -20.74
CA GLY A 150 -2.31 7.40 -20.21
C GLY A 150 -1.61 6.21 -19.55
N PHE A 151 -2.39 5.31 -18.94
CA PHE A 151 -1.83 4.09 -18.34
C PHE A 151 -1.15 3.20 -19.40
N ASP A 152 -1.60 3.29 -20.65
CA ASP A 152 -1.03 2.61 -21.81
C ASP A 152 0.32 3.17 -22.28
N ARG A 153 0.86 4.19 -21.61
CA ARG A 153 2.22 4.67 -21.86
C ARG A 153 3.03 4.88 -20.59
N ALA A 154 2.42 4.67 -19.42
CA ALA A 154 3.03 4.94 -18.13
C ALA A 154 4.25 4.04 -17.86
N GLY A 155 5.45 4.63 -18.00
CA GLY A 155 6.75 3.97 -17.85
C GLY A 155 7.24 3.25 -19.11
N GLU A 156 6.61 3.43 -20.27
CA GLU A 156 7.05 2.82 -21.54
C GLU A 156 8.54 3.11 -21.80
N GLU A 157 9.24 2.12 -22.36
CA GLU A 157 10.69 2.09 -22.62
C GLU A 157 11.64 2.10 -21.41
N ILE A 158 11.13 2.30 -20.19
CA ILE A 158 11.95 2.21 -18.97
C ILE A 158 12.07 0.76 -18.53
N VAL A 159 13.29 0.30 -18.23
CA VAL A 159 13.56 -1.05 -17.73
C VAL A 159 13.83 -1.01 -16.23
N ILE A 160 12.98 -1.70 -15.48
CA ILE A 160 13.15 -1.91 -14.03
C ILE A 160 13.74 -3.31 -13.80
N GLY A 161 14.94 -3.34 -13.20
CA GLY A 161 15.60 -4.54 -12.72
C GLY A 161 15.12 -4.93 -11.32
N PHE A 162 14.82 -6.21 -11.12
CA PHE A 162 14.42 -6.78 -9.83
C PHE A 162 15.46 -7.81 -9.39
N VAL A 163 16.15 -7.54 -8.28
CA VAL A 163 17.00 -8.52 -7.61
C VAL A 163 16.20 -9.11 -6.45
N ASP A 164 15.64 -10.29 -6.67
CA ASP A 164 14.58 -10.86 -5.83
C ASP A 164 14.55 -12.40 -5.96
N SER A 165 13.42 -13.05 -5.62
CA SER A 165 13.22 -14.49 -5.66
C SER A 165 12.78 -15.07 -7.02
N GLY A 166 12.71 -14.22 -8.05
CA GLY A 166 12.42 -14.61 -9.44
C GLY A 166 11.15 -14.00 -10.00
N ILE A 167 10.60 -14.62 -11.05
CA ILE A 167 9.33 -14.20 -11.67
C ILE A 167 8.48 -15.40 -12.08
N PHE A 168 7.16 -15.29 -11.95
CA PHE A 168 6.21 -16.20 -12.56
C PHE A 168 5.68 -15.61 -13.88
N PRO A 169 6.33 -15.90 -15.03
CA PRO A 169 6.13 -15.15 -16.28
C PRO A 169 4.73 -15.33 -16.90
N HIS A 170 4.00 -16.37 -16.50
CA HIS A 170 2.69 -16.71 -17.03
C HIS A 170 1.55 -15.91 -16.39
N HIS A 171 1.84 -15.15 -15.33
CA HIS A 171 0.83 -14.34 -14.65
C HIS A 171 0.26 -13.24 -15.57
N PRO A 172 -1.06 -12.96 -15.55
CA PRO A 172 -1.68 -11.91 -16.37
C PRO A 172 -1.04 -10.51 -16.22
N SER A 173 -0.50 -10.20 -15.03
CA SER A 173 0.24 -8.96 -14.77
C SER A 173 1.49 -8.78 -15.64
N PHE A 174 2.00 -9.85 -16.27
CA PHE A 174 3.24 -9.83 -17.04
C PHE A 174 3.04 -10.19 -18.51
N GLN A 175 1.79 -10.26 -18.99
CA GLN A 175 1.51 -10.54 -20.39
C GLN A 175 1.91 -9.39 -21.31
N ASN A 176 2.19 -9.72 -22.57
CA ASN A 176 2.68 -8.80 -23.59
C ASN A 176 1.59 -8.22 -24.51
N THR A 177 0.31 -8.55 -24.28
CA THR A 177 -0.80 -8.25 -25.19
C THR A 177 -2.05 -7.76 -24.46
N ILE A 178 -1.97 -6.59 -23.81
CA ILE A 178 -3.17 -5.99 -23.20
C ILE A 178 -3.73 -4.86 -24.05
N THR A 179 -2.89 -4.06 -24.73
CA THR A 179 -3.34 -2.99 -25.61
C THR A 179 -2.55 -2.92 -26.92
N GLU A 180 -1.23 -2.73 -26.87
CA GLU A 180 -0.35 -2.75 -28.05
C GLU A 180 0.89 -3.64 -27.82
N PRO A 181 1.45 -4.26 -28.88
CA PRO A 181 2.70 -5.00 -28.76
C PRO A 181 3.84 -4.10 -28.33
N TYR A 182 4.65 -4.60 -27.41
CA TYR A 182 5.85 -3.94 -26.96
C TYR A 182 6.90 -3.80 -28.09
N GLY A 183 7.40 -2.59 -28.29
CA GLY A 183 8.55 -2.33 -29.18
C GLY A 183 9.89 -2.86 -28.62
N PRO A 184 10.96 -2.87 -29.43
CA PRO A 184 12.30 -3.21 -28.95
C PRO A 184 12.79 -2.17 -27.93
N VAL A 185 13.70 -2.56 -27.05
CA VAL A 185 14.40 -1.66 -26.12
C VAL A 185 15.89 -1.66 -26.46
N PRO A 186 16.36 -0.80 -27.38
CA PRO A 186 17.71 -0.93 -27.95
C PRO A 186 18.86 -0.76 -26.94
N LYS A 187 18.59 -0.09 -25.82
CA LYS A 187 19.57 0.10 -24.74
C LYS A 187 19.78 -1.16 -23.90
N TYR A 188 18.75 -2.00 -23.78
CA TYR A 188 18.77 -3.18 -22.93
C TYR A 188 19.38 -4.37 -23.66
N ARG A 189 20.31 -5.06 -23.00
CA ARG A 189 21.12 -6.15 -23.59
C ARG A 189 21.08 -7.45 -22.80
N GLY A 190 20.25 -7.51 -21.76
CA GLY A 190 20.15 -8.69 -20.92
C GLY A 190 19.61 -9.90 -21.66
N LYS A 191 20.01 -11.07 -21.16
CA LYS A 191 19.59 -12.36 -21.72
C LYS A 191 18.29 -12.84 -21.08
N CYS A 192 17.65 -13.75 -21.79
CA CYS A 192 16.47 -14.45 -21.32
C CYS A 192 16.78 -15.93 -21.26
N GLU A 193 16.85 -16.46 -20.05
CA GLU A 193 16.99 -17.90 -19.88
C GLU A 193 15.74 -18.64 -20.38
N VAL A 194 15.93 -19.93 -20.65
CA VAL A 194 14.88 -20.82 -21.15
C VAL A 194 14.49 -21.74 -20.00
N ASP A 195 13.20 -21.82 -19.74
CA ASP A 195 12.63 -22.72 -18.75
C ASP A 195 13.02 -24.18 -19.06
N PRO A 196 13.73 -24.87 -18.15
CA PRO A 196 14.11 -26.27 -18.35
C PRO A 196 12.91 -27.19 -18.54
N GLY A 197 11.76 -26.90 -17.92
CA GLY A 197 10.54 -27.69 -18.00
C GLY A 197 9.73 -27.41 -19.26
N THR A 198 9.41 -26.14 -19.54
CA THR A 198 8.54 -25.78 -20.68
C THR A 198 9.28 -25.57 -22.00
N LYS A 199 10.62 -25.44 -21.96
CA LYS A 199 11.48 -25.09 -23.11
C LYS A 199 11.14 -23.75 -23.75
N LYS A 200 10.45 -22.86 -23.03
CA LYS A 200 10.10 -21.51 -23.46
C LYS A 200 10.98 -20.48 -22.79
N SER A 201 11.19 -19.35 -23.47
CA SER A 201 11.86 -18.20 -22.86
C SER A 201 10.98 -17.63 -21.74
N PHE A 202 11.60 -17.19 -20.65
CA PHE A 202 10.93 -16.42 -19.60
C PHE A 202 10.50 -15.01 -20.07
N CYS A 203 11.03 -14.55 -21.20
CA CYS A 203 10.74 -13.24 -21.75
C CYS A 203 9.62 -13.27 -22.79
N ASN A 204 8.87 -12.16 -22.84
CA ASN A 204 7.72 -12.03 -23.73
C ASN A 204 7.55 -10.60 -24.29
N GLY A 205 8.47 -9.67 -23.98
CA GLY A 205 8.41 -8.27 -24.36
C GLY A 205 8.01 -7.36 -23.19
N LYS A 206 7.12 -7.81 -22.30
CA LYS A 206 6.91 -7.17 -20.98
C LYS A 206 8.10 -7.48 -20.08
N ILE A 207 8.40 -8.78 -19.96
CA ILE A 207 9.66 -9.27 -19.41
C ILE A 207 10.68 -9.27 -20.55
N VAL A 208 11.74 -8.46 -20.38
CA VAL A 208 12.79 -8.25 -21.38
C VAL A 208 14.10 -8.96 -21.03
N GLY A 209 14.29 -9.33 -19.77
CA GLY A 209 15.41 -10.15 -19.29
C GLY A 209 15.01 -10.98 -18.08
N ALA A 210 15.58 -12.17 -17.96
CA ALA A 210 15.31 -13.10 -16.86
C ALA A 210 16.51 -14.04 -16.67
N GLN A 211 17.16 -13.93 -15.52
CA GLN A 211 18.41 -14.63 -15.18
C GLN A 211 18.39 -15.06 -13.71
N HIS A 212 19.13 -16.12 -13.37
CA HIS A 212 19.29 -16.55 -11.97
C HIS A 212 20.78 -16.66 -11.56
N PHE A 213 21.02 -16.48 -10.26
CA PHE A 213 22.35 -16.45 -9.64
C PHE A 213 22.28 -17.30 -8.36
N ALA A 214 22.95 -18.45 -8.39
CA ALA A 214 22.97 -19.42 -7.29
C ALA A 214 24.38 -19.98 -7.03
N ALA A 215 25.42 -19.35 -7.57
CA ALA A 215 26.76 -19.93 -7.58
C ALA A 215 27.32 -20.04 -6.15
N ALA A 216 27.11 -19.02 -5.31
CA ALA A 216 27.53 -19.06 -3.92
C ALA A 216 26.67 -20.04 -3.10
N ALA A 217 25.35 -20.03 -3.28
CA ALA A 217 24.44 -20.98 -2.64
C ALA A 217 24.77 -22.45 -3.00
N THR A 218 25.14 -22.71 -4.25
CA THR A 218 25.56 -24.04 -4.73
C THR A 218 26.89 -24.46 -4.11
N ALA A 219 27.87 -23.54 -4.07
CA ALA A 219 29.16 -23.81 -3.45
C ALA A 219 29.05 -24.07 -1.93
N ALA A 220 28.08 -23.45 -1.26
CA ALA A 220 27.77 -23.69 0.14
C ALA A 220 27.06 -25.04 0.39
N GLY A 221 26.57 -25.70 -0.65
CA GLY A 221 25.81 -26.95 -0.54
C GLY A 221 24.37 -26.77 -0.04
N GLU A 222 23.86 -25.54 -0.07
CA GLU A 222 22.51 -25.20 0.41
C GLU A 222 21.48 -25.09 -0.71
N PHE A 223 21.91 -24.89 -1.96
CA PHE A 223 21.02 -24.80 -3.12
C PHE A 223 20.54 -26.18 -3.58
N ASN A 224 19.23 -26.35 -3.67
CA ASN A 224 18.59 -27.53 -4.24
C ASN A 224 17.81 -27.17 -5.53
N PRO A 225 18.31 -27.53 -6.72
CA PRO A 225 17.66 -27.24 -8.01
C PRO A 225 16.18 -27.65 -8.12
N GLU A 226 15.75 -28.70 -7.41
CA GLU A 226 14.37 -29.20 -7.46
C GLU A 226 13.40 -28.36 -6.63
N VAL A 227 13.88 -27.76 -5.53
CA VAL A 227 13.07 -26.95 -4.60
C VAL A 227 13.21 -25.46 -4.92
N ASP A 228 14.44 -25.03 -5.19
CA ASP A 228 14.81 -23.64 -5.38
C ASP A 228 14.70 -23.20 -6.84
N PHE A 229 14.50 -24.14 -7.77
CA PHE A 229 14.45 -23.96 -9.22
C PHE A 229 15.75 -23.36 -9.79
N ASP A 230 16.48 -24.18 -10.55
CA ASP A 230 17.65 -23.78 -11.36
C ASP A 230 17.23 -23.01 -12.63
N SER A 231 16.48 -21.93 -12.40
CA SER A 231 15.95 -21.02 -13.41
C SER A 231 15.44 -19.73 -12.74
N PRO A 232 15.09 -18.68 -13.51
CA PRO A 232 14.51 -17.45 -12.99
C PRO A 232 13.07 -17.60 -12.48
N LEU A 233 12.51 -18.81 -12.52
CA LEU A 233 11.17 -19.10 -12.02
C LEU A 233 11.06 -18.79 -10.53
N ASP A 234 10.00 -18.08 -10.18
CA ASP A 234 9.69 -17.75 -8.80
C ASP A 234 9.08 -18.96 -8.05
N GLY A 235 9.87 -19.56 -7.15
CA GLY A 235 9.45 -20.62 -6.24
C GLY A 235 8.98 -20.13 -4.87
N ASP A 236 9.03 -18.83 -4.65
CA ASP A 236 8.83 -18.19 -3.35
C ASP A 236 7.54 -17.36 -3.35
N GLY A 237 7.37 -16.52 -4.38
CA GLY A 237 6.22 -15.66 -4.64
C GLY A 237 6.56 -14.17 -4.50
N HIS A 238 7.56 -13.83 -3.68
CA HIS A 238 7.92 -12.46 -3.36
C HIS A 238 8.37 -11.65 -4.59
N GLY A 239 9.23 -12.22 -5.45
CA GLY A 239 9.72 -11.53 -6.64
C GLY A 239 8.63 -11.20 -7.66
N SER A 240 7.66 -12.11 -7.85
CA SER A 240 6.48 -11.82 -8.66
C SER A 240 5.62 -10.72 -8.05
N HIS A 241 5.50 -10.70 -6.72
CA HIS A 241 4.74 -9.68 -6.01
C HIS A 241 5.35 -8.29 -6.19
N THR A 242 6.66 -8.15 -5.96
CA THR A 242 7.39 -6.89 -6.08
C THR A 242 7.40 -6.37 -7.52
N ALA A 243 7.64 -7.25 -8.50
CA ALA A 243 7.58 -6.90 -9.92
C ALA A 243 6.20 -6.39 -10.35
N ALA A 244 5.12 -7.01 -9.85
CA ALA A 244 3.76 -6.58 -10.16
C ALA A 244 3.39 -5.23 -9.53
N ILE A 245 3.89 -4.91 -8.33
CA ILE A 245 3.65 -3.60 -7.70
C ILE A 245 4.29 -2.46 -8.50
N ALA A 246 5.52 -2.66 -8.98
CA ALA A 246 6.24 -1.65 -9.72
C ALA A 246 5.70 -1.50 -11.15
N ALA A 247 5.60 -2.62 -11.86
CA ALA A 247 5.37 -2.65 -13.30
C ALA A 247 4.32 -3.67 -13.76
N GLY A 248 3.48 -4.22 -12.88
CA GLY A 248 2.38 -5.09 -13.30
C GLY A 248 1.41 -4.36 -14.24
N ASN A 249 0.89 -5.07 -15.23
CA ASN A 249 -0.07 -4.51 -16.15
C ASN A 249 -1.33 -3.99 -15.44
N ASN A 250 -1.95 -2.95 -16.01
CA ASN A 250 -3.15 -2.34 -15.45
C ASN A 250 -4.41 -3.15 -15.77
N GLY A 251 -5.36 -3.16 -14.82
CA GLY A 251 -6.71 -3.67 -15.03
C GLY A 251 -6.89 -5.17 -14.80
N ILE A 252 -5.91 -5.84 -14.21
CA ILE A 252 -5.92 -7.29 -13.99
C ILE A 252 -6.86 -7.64 -12.82
N PRO A 253 -7.93 -8.42 -12.99
CA PRO A 253 -8.80 -8.79 -11.87
C PRO A 253 -8.05 -9.62 -10.81
N VAL A 254 -8.12 -9.18 -9.55
CA VAL A 254 -7.57 -9.92 -8.41
C VAL A 254 -8.63 -10.88 -7.93
N GLN A 255 -8.37 -12.18 -8.09
CA GLN A 255 -9.26 -13.25 -7.66
C GLN A 255 -8.51 -14.23 -6.78
N VAL A 256 -9.02 -14.46 -5.57
CA VAL A 256 -8.47 -15.39 -4.58
C VAL A 256 -9.61 -16.11 -3.88
N GLN A 257 -9.52 -17.43 -3.72
CA GLN A 257 -10.57 -18.24 -3.08
C GLN A 257 -11.99 -18.06 -3.69
N GLY A 258 -12.06 -17.70 -4.97
CA GLY A 258 -13.33 -17.45 -5.69
C GLY A 258 -13.95 -16.07 -5.48
N PHE A 259 -13.28 -15.16 -4.76
CA PHE A 259 -13.74 -13.79 -4.54
C PHE A 259 -12.90 -12.78 -5.33
N GLU A 260 -13.53 -11.68 -5.76
CA GLU A 260 -12.87 -10.60 -6.48
C GLU A 260 -12.52 -9.44 -5.53
N PHE A 261 -11.25 -9.06 -5.49
CA PHE A 261 -10.72 -7.99 -4.62
C PHE A 261 -10.32 -6.74 -5.42
N GLY A 262 -10.93 -6.52 -6.58
CA GLY A 262 -10.69 -5.38 -7.46
C GLY A 262 -9.71 -5.68 -8.60
N LYS A 263 -9.04 -4.65 -9.11
CA LYS A 263 -8.17 -4.76 -10.30
C LYS A 263 -6.75 -4.24 -10.06
N ALA A 264 -5.78 -5.14 -10.21
CA ALA A 264 -4.33 -4.99 -10.17
C ALA A 264 -3.79 -4.01 -11.21
N SER A 265 -2.85 -3.17 -10.78
CA SER A 265 -1.95 -2.40 -11.63
C SER A 265 -0.66 -2.08 -10.86
N GLY A 266 0.46 -2.14 -11.54
CA GLY A 266 1.69 -1.53 -11.07
C GLY A 266 1.63 -0.01 -11.15
N MET A 267 2.59 0.68 -10.55
CA MET A 267 2.71 2.13 -10.64
C MET A 267 3.06 2.58 -12.07
N ALA A 268 3.92 1.83 -12.76
CA ALA A 268 4.32 2.02 -14.14
C ALA A 268 3.91 0.82 -15.00
N PRO A 269 2.61 0.66 -15.32
CA PRO A 269 2.07 -0.55 -15.94
C PRO A 269 2.64 -0.87 -17.33
N ARG A 270 3.31 0.08 -18.00
CA ARG A 270 3.98 -0.12 -19.28
C ARG A 270 5.51 -0.18 -19.21
N ALA A 271 6.11 -0.04 -18.03
CA ALA A 271 7.54 -0.30 -17.84
C ALA A 271 7.91 -1.78 -18.11
N ARG A 272 9.15 -2.00 -18.52
CA ARG A 272 9.71 -3.33 -18.78
C ARG A 272 10.31 -3.92 -17.52
N ILE A 273 10.26 -5.25 -17.44
CA ILE A 273 10.72 -6.02 -16.29
C ILE A 273 11.97 -6.80 -16.69
N ALA A 274 13.04 -6.65 -15.93
CA ALA A 274 14.24 -7.47 -15.99
C ALA A 274 14.46 -8.15 -14.64
N VAL A 275 14.55 -9.48 -14.62
CA VAL A 275 14.56 -10.26 -13.38
C VAL A 275 15.94 -10.90 -13.19
N TYR A 276 16.49 -10.72 -11.99
CA TYR A 276 17.78 -11.26 -11.57
C TYR A 276 17.57 -11.99 -10.25
N LYS A 277 17.21 -13.27 -10.35
CA LYS A 277 16.90 -14.11 -9.18
C LYS A 277 18.17 -14.39 -8.39
N ALA A 278 18.24 -13.92 -7.16
CA ALA A 278 19.38 -14.13 -6.25
C ALA A 278 18.95 -14.53 -4.83
N LEU A 279 17.63 -14.67 -4.61
CA LEU A 279 17.03 -15.11 -3.36
C LEU A 279 16.25 -16.40 -3.58
N TYR A 280 16.26 -17.26 -2.57
CA TYR A 280 15.62 -18.57 -2.58
C TYR A 280 14.96 -18.79 -1.21
N ARG A 281 13.77 -19.40 -1.23
CA ARG A 281 12.84 -19.48 -0.09
C ARG A 281 13.48 -19.93 1.24
N MET A 282 14.23 -21.03 1.22
CA MET A 282 14.70 -21.67 2.47
C MET A 282 16.05 -21.14 2.96
N ILE A 283 16.86 -20.62 2.05
CA ILE A 283 18.27 -20.27 2.31
C ILE A 283 18.48 -18.75 2.25
N GLY A 284 17.46 -17.99 1.85
CA GLY A 284 17.56 -16.57 1.59
C GLY A 284 18.46 -16.32 0.38
N GLY A 285 19.45 -15.46 0.53
CA GLY A 285 20.43 -15.20 -0.52
C GLY A 285 21.81 -14.90 0.02
N TYR A 286 22.81 -15.26 -0.77
CA TYR A 286 24.20 -14.93 -0.50
C TYR A 286 24.51 -13.55 -1.08
N VAL A 287 25.20 -12.71 -0.30
CA VAL A 287 25.62 -11.37 -0.76
C VAL A 287 26.42 -11.45 -2.08
N ALA A 288 27.20 -12.51 -2.29
CA ALA A 288 27.94 -12.72 -3.54
C ALA A 288 27.01 -12.89 -4.75
N ASP A 289 25.94 -13.68 -4.64
CA ASP A 289 24.96 -13.88 -5.71
C ASP A 289 24.15 -12.59 -5.95
N VAL A 290 23.80 -11.86 -4.88
CA VAL A 290 23.12 -10.56 -4.98
C VAL A 290 23.99 -9.50 -5.66
N VAL A 291 25.28 -9.43 -5.32
CA VAL A 291 26.25 -8.52 -5.96
C VAL A 291 26.40 -8.88 -7.45
N ALA A 292 26.51 -10.17 -7.80
CA ALA A 292 26.57 -10.62 -9.18
C ALA A 292 25.30 -10.24 -9.97
N ALA A 293 24.13 -10.38 -9.35
CA ALA A 293 22.86 -9.97 -9.94
C ALA A 293 22.79 -8.46 -10.20
N ILE A 294 23.23 -7.63 -9.25
CA ILE A 294 23.28 -6.16 -9.42
C ILE A 294 24.25 -5.77 -10.53
N ASP A 295 25.46 -6.34 -10.53
CA ASP A 295 26.48 -6.08 -11.55
C ASP A 295 25.96 -6.43 -12.96
N GLN A 296 25.39 -7.61 -13.11
CA GLN A 296 24.80 -8.04 -14.39
C GLN A 296 23.63 -7.11 -14.79
N ALA A 297 22.80 -6.67 -13.85
CA ALA A 297 21.69 -5.79 -14.16
C ALA A 297 22.14 -4.42 -14.70
N VAL A 298 23.19 -3.85 -14.10
CA VAL A 298 23.80 -2.61 -14.58
C VAL A 298 24.42 -2.81 -15.97
N TYR A 299 25.16 -3.91 -16.17
CA TYR A 299 25.75 -4.25 -17.47
C TYR A 299 24.69 -4.42 -18.57
N ASP A 300 23.56 -5.03 -18.23
CA ASP A 300 22.44 -5.26 -19.14
C ASP A 300 21.68 -3.97 -19.48
N GLY A 301 21.91 -2.88 -18.75
CA GLY A 301 21.38 -1.56 -19.03
C GLY A 301 20.00 -1.29 -18.44
N VAL A 302 19.73 -1.74 -17.21
CA VAL A 302 18.52 -1.32 -16.48
C VAL A 302 18.59 0.16 -16.11
N ASP A 303 17.44 0.85 -16.10
CA ASP A 303 17.36 2.26 -15.68
C ASP A 303 17.18 2.39 -14.16
N ILE A 304 16.48 1.43 -13.57
CA ILE A 304 16.08 1.40 -12.17
C ILE A 304 16.31 0.01 -11.60
N LEU A 305 16.79 -0.07 -10.36
CA LEU A 305 16.86 -1.29 -9.56
C LEU A 305 15.87 -1.21 -8.39
N ASN A 306 15.04 -2.23 -8.25
CA ASN A 306 14.27 -2.50 -7.04
C ASN A 306 14.97 -3.60 -6.24
N LEU A 307 15.32 -3.27 -5.00
CA LEU A 307 15.94 -4.18 -4.03
C LEU A 307 15.03 -4.33 -2.83
N SER A 308 14.24 -5.40 -2.82
CA SER A 308 13.46 -5.79 -1.64
C SER A 308 14.28 -6.71 -0.72
N VAL A 309 15.59 -6.44 -0.64
CA VAL A 309 16.60 -7.18 0.10
C VAL A 309 17.47 -6.21 0.89
N GLY A 310 17.95 -6.64 2.04
CA GLY A 310 18.93 -5.94 2.85
C GLY A 310 19.63 -6.93 3.78
N PRO A 311 20.75 -6.53 4.40
CA PRO A 311 21.41 -7.38 5.38
C PRO A 311 20.49 -7.59 6.60
N ASN A 312 20.49 -8.80 7.17
CA ASN A 312 19.68 -9.13 8.35
C ASN A 312 20.13 -8.39 9.63
N SER A 313 21.35 -7.87 9.62
CA SER A 313 21.93 -7.08 10.70
C SER A 313 22.96 -6.12 10.13
N PRO A 314 23.36 -5.07 10.89
CA PRO A 314 24.52 -4.26 10.50
C PRO A 314 25.74 -5.17 10.24
N PRO A 315 26.53 -4.94 9.18
CA PRO A 315 27.68 -5.78 8.87
C PRO A 315 28.67 -5.77 10.05
N ALA A 316 28.94 -6.94 10.64
CA ALA A 316 29.83 -7.07 11.79
C ALA A 316 31.33 -7.10 11.41
N THR A 317 31.63 -7.29 10.11
CA THR A 317 32.99 -7.46 9.58
C THR A 317 33.59 -6.18 9.01
N THR A 318 32.78 -5.13 8.83
CA THR A 318 33.24 -3.81 8.38
C THR A 318 33.12 -2.80 9.50
N LYS A 319 33.99 -1.78 9.49
CA LYS A 319 33.93 -0.71 10.51
C LYS A 319 32.72 0.19 10.32
N THR A 320 32.22 0.32 9.08
CA THR A 320 31.08 1.19 8.76
C THR A 320 29.99 0.46 8.01
N THR A 321 28.76 0.96 8.15
CA THR A 321 27.54 0.35 7.61
C THR A 321 27.26 0.67 6.15
N TYR A 322 27.83 1.75 5.61
CA TYR A 322 27.66 2.20 4.22
C TYR A 322 28.90 1.95 3.34
N LEU A 323 29.90 1.20 3.83
CA LEU A 323 31.08 0.80 3.05
C LEU A 323 31.40 -0.68 3.27
N ASN A 324 30.82 -1.51 2.41
CA ASN A 324 31.06 -2.94 2.31
C ASN A 324 30.85 -3.36 0.84
N PRO A 325 31.11 -4.62 0.43
CA PRO A 325 31.01 -5.03 -0.97
C PRO A 325 29.62 -4.79 -1.58
N PHE A 326 28.55 -4.98 -0.80
CA PHE A 326 27.18 -4.73 -1.25
C PHE A 326 26.96 -3.24 -1.49
N ASP A 327 27.25 -2.39 -0.50
CA ASP A 327 27.08 -0.94 -0.61
C ASP A 327 27.97 -0.29 -1.69
N ALA A 328 29.20 -0.77 -1.85
CA ALA A 328 30.10 -0.34 -2.92
C ALA A 328 29.58 -0.71 -4.32
N THR A 329 28.92 -1.85 -4.44
CA THR A 329 28.25 -2.27 -5.68
C THR A 329 27.07 -1.34 -5.98
N LEU A 330 26.27 -0.98 -4.97
CA LEU A 330 25.17 -0.02 -5.12
C LEU A 330 25.66 1.38 -5.49
N LEU A 331 26.77 1.82 -4.91
CA LEU A 331 27.40 3.09 -5.28
C LEU A 331 27.84 3.07 -6.75
N SER A 332 28.38 1.95 -7.22
CA SER A 332 28.81 1.76 -8.61
C SER A 332 27.62 1.72 -9.58
N ALA A 333 26.50 1.11 -9.19
CA ALA A 333 25.25 1.15 -9.96
C ALA A 333 24.74 2.59 -10.11
N VAL A 334 24.74 3.37 -9.03
CA VAL A 334 24.33 4.79 -9.04
C VAL A 334 25.29 5.62 -9.89
N LYS A 335 26.60 5.35 -9.83
CA LYS A 335 27.60 5.97 -10.70
C LYS A 335 27.33 5.69 -12.19
N ALA A 336 26.81 4.50 -12.51
CA ALA A 336 26.38 4.14 -13.86
C ALA A 336 25.05 4.80 -14.30
N GLY A 337 24.43 5.59 -13.42
CA GLY A 337 23.19 6.31 -13.70
C GLY A 337 21.92 5.53 -13.36
N VAL A 338 22.03 4.40 -12.66
CA VAL A 338 20.91 3.56 -12.26
C VAL A 338 20.31 4.05 -10.95
N PHE A 339 19.01 4.32 -10.92
CA PHE A 339 18.33 4.67 -9.66
C PHE A 339 18.01 3.41 -8.84
N VAL A 340 18.30 3.42 -7.55
CA VAL A 340 18.10 2.25 -6.67
C VAL A 340 17.06 2.57 -5.59
N ALA A 341 15.97 1.81 -5.57
CA ALA A 341 15.00 1.78 -4.47
C ALA A 341 15.24 0.54 -3.61
N GLN A 342 15.47 0.73 -2.31
CA GLN A 342 15.72 -0.37 -1.37
C GLN A 342 14.75 -0.33 -0.20
N ALA A 343 14.23 -1.49 0.19
CA ALA A 343 13.41 -1.64 1.39
C ALA A 343 14.18 -1.25 2.66
N SER A 344 13.59 -0.46 3.56
CA SER A 344 14.29 -0.01 4.77
C SER A 344 14.45 -1.09 5.85
N GLY A 345 13.71 -2.20 5.77
CA GLY A 345 13.68 -3.29 6.74
C GLY A 345 12.37 -3.40 7.51
N ASN A 346 12.11 -4.58 8.08
CA ASN A 346 10.87 -4.91 8.80
C ASN A 346 11.07 -5.12 10.31
N GLY A 347 12.19 -4.65 10.88
CA GLY A 347 12.55 -4.81 12.29
C GLY A 347 11.96 -3.77 13.25
N GLY A 348 11.06 -2.90 12.79
CA GLY A 348 10.43 -1.86 13.61
C GLY A 348 9.53 -2.44 14.73
N PRO A 349 9.00 -1.60 15.63
CA PRO A 349 9.03 -0.13 15.61
C PRO A 349 10.17 0.50 16.42
N LEU A 350 11.13 -0.30 16.92
CA LEU A 350 12.22 0.23 17.74
C LEU A 350 13.17 1.11 16.91
N ALA A 351 13.78 2.09 17.56
CA ALA A 351 14.79 2.96 16.95
C ALA A 351 16.01 2.15 16.46
N LYS A 352 16.71 2.65 15.44
CA LYS A 352 17.94 2.06 14.86
C LYS A 352 17.75 0.63 14.33
N THR A 353 16.58 0.34 13.78
CA THR A 353 16.24 -0.96 13.18
C THR A 353 16.38 -0.97 11.66
N ILE A 354 16.75 0.17 11.06
CA ILE A 354 16.98 0.30 9.63
C ILE A 354 18.17 -0.55 9.16
N VAL A 355 18.03 -1.13 7.97
CA VAL A 355 19.06 -1.97 7.31
C VAL A 355 19.50 -1.44 5.93
N SER A 356 19.03 -0.25 5.57
CA SER A 356 19.34 0.42 4.30
C SER A 356 20.01 1.77 4.58
N TYR A 357 21.33 1.75 4.70
CA TYR A 357 22.15 2.81 5.32
C TYR A 357 22.65 3.87 4.34
N SER A 358 22.93 3.48 3.10
CA SER A 358 23.74 4.26 2.16
C SER A 358 23.07 5.53 1.61
N PRO A 359 23.82 6.64 1.39
CA PRO A 359 23.23 7.88 0.90
C PRO A 359 22.74 7.79 -0.55
N TRP A 360 23.44 7.09 -1.44
CA TRP A 360 23.17 7.02 -2.87
C TRP A 360 21.91 6.23 -3.28
N ILE A 361 21.29 5.50 -2.35
CA ILE A 361 20.06 4.73 -2.58
C ILE A 361 18.83 5.37 -1.93
N ALA A 362 17.65 5.16 -2.49
CA ALA A 362 16.38 5.55 -1.86
C ALA A 362 15.89 4.44 -0.91
N SER A 363 16.05 4.65 0.40
CA SER A 363 15.55 3.75 1.46
C SER A 363 14.07 4.02 1.74
N VAL A 364 13.22 3.00 1.57
CA VAL A 364 11.76 3.15 1.56
C VAL A 364 11.11 2.50 2.78
N ALA A 365 10.40 3.31 3.57
CA ALA A 365 9.57 2.88 4.69
C ALA A 365 8.15 2.47 4.24
N ALA A 366 7.50 1.64 5.05
CA ALA A 366 6.17 1.10 4.74
C ALA A 366 5.05 1.87 5.44
N ALA A 367 4.07 2.30 4.65
CA ALA A 367 2.81 2.87 5.11
C ALA A 367 1.66 1.87 5.06
N VAL A 368 0.73 2.04 5.99
CA VAL A 368 -0.64 1.55 5.92
C VAL A 368 -1.45 2.51 5.06
N ASP A 369 -2.10 1.99 4.02
CA ASP A 369 -3.01 2.76 3.18
C ASP A 369 -4.38 3.00 3.88
N ASP A 370 -5.33 3.62 3.19
CA ASP A 370 -6.68 3.86 3.71
C ASP A 370 -7.58 2.63 3.68
N ARG A 371 -7.15 1.49 3.11
CA ARG A 371 -7.97 0.29 3.00
C ARG A 371 -7.90 -0.55 4.26
N ARG A 372 -9.06 -0.90 4.82
CA ARG A 372 -9.17 -1.87 5.92
C ARG A 372 -10.25 -2.90 5.64
N TYR A 373 -9.95 -4.15 5.91
CA TYR A 373 -10.92 -5.23 5.95
C TYR A 373 -11.35 -5.44 7.39
N LYS A 374 -12.64 -5.26 7.66
CA LYS A 374 -13.21 -5.46 8.99
C LYS A 374 -14.09 -6.69 8.97
N ASN A 375 -13.98 -7.50 9.99
CA ASN A 375 -14.93 -8.58 10.25
C ASN A 375 -15.39 -8.51 11.72
N HIS A 376 -16.49 -9.17 12.05
CA HIS A 376 -16.99 -9.23 13.42
C HIS A 376 -17.69 -10.56 13.70
N LEU A 377 -17.64 -10.99 14.96
CA LEU A 377 -18.38 -12.13 15.49
C LEU A 377 -19.48 -11.61 16.41
N THR A 378 -20.73 -11.91 16.08
CA THR A 378 -21.89 -11.56 16.92
C THR A 378 -22.31 -12.77 17.74
N LEU A 379 -22.25 -12.65 19.07
CA LEU A 379 -22.56 -13.73 20.00
C LEU A 379 -24.06 -13.86 20.30
N GLY A 380 -24.45 -14.97 20.91
CA GLY A 380 -25.82 -15.22 21.36
C GLY A 380 -26.35 -14.16 22.33
N ASN A 381 -25.47 -13.66 23.20
CA ASN A 381 -25.76 -12.61 24.19
C ASN A 381 -25.80 -11.17 23.62
N GLY A 382 -25.63 -11.00 22.30
CA GLY A 382 -25.68 -9.69 21.63
C GLY A 382 -24.34 -8.94 21.61
N LYS A 383 -23.30 -9.44 22.28
CA LYS A 383 -21.95 -8.84 22.20
C LYS A 383 -21.37 -9.03 20.79
N VAL A 384 -20.78 -7.98 20.25
CA VAL A 384 -20.13 -7.97 18.94
C VAL A 384 -18.64 -7.83 19.15
N LEU A 385 -17.87 -8.83 18.72
CA LEU A 385 -16.42 -8.87 18.85
C LEU A 385 -15.80 -8.53 17.50
N ALA A 386 -14.98 -7.48 17.46
CA ALA A 386 -14.27 -7.10 16.25
C ALA A 386 -13.09 -8.05 16.00
N GLY A 387 -12.84 -8.34 14.73
CA GLY A 387 -11.71 -9.15 14.29
C GLY A 387 -11.31 -8.88 12.84
N LEU A 388 -10.40 -9.70 12.36
CA LEU A 388 -9.91 -9.70 10.98
C LEU A 388 -10.47 -10.91 10.24
N GLY A 389 -10.77 -10.74 8.96
CA GLY A 389 -11.17 -11.85 8.10
C GLY A 389 -11.53 -11.35 6.71
N LEU A 390 -11.11 -12.11 5.70
CA LEU A 390 -11.45 -11.91 4.29
C LEU A 390 -12.34 -13.07 3.83
N SER A 391 -13.52 -13.16 4.41
CA SER A 391 -14.42 -14.30 4.23
C SER A 391 -15.86 -13.82 4.06
N PRO A 392 -16.73 -14.63 3.43
CA PRO A 392 -18.17 -14.36 3.43
C PRO A 392 -18.74 -14.45 4.85
N SER A 393 -19.94 -13.89 5.05
CA SER A 393 -20.69 -14.07 6.29
C SER A 393 -21.26 -15.47 6.43
N THR A 394 -21.57 -15.89 7.66
CA THR A 394 -22.52 -16.99 7.86
C THR A 394 -23.90 -16.63 7.30
N SER A 395 -24.80 -17.60 7.14
CA SER A 395 -26.17 -17.37 6.64
C SER A 395 -26.84 -16.20 7.36
N PRO A 396 -27.42 -15.22 6.63
CA PRO A 396 -28.04 -14.05 7.23
C PRO A 396 -29.11 -14.44 8.25
N ASN A 397 -29.13 -13.74 9.39
CA ASN A 397 -30.10 -13.93 10.49
C ASN A 397 -30.09 -15.32 11.16
N GLN A 398 -29.08 -16.16 10.89
CA GLN A 398 -28.92 -17.45 11.54
C GLN A 398 -27.71 -17.43 12.48
N LYS A 399 -27.91 -17.88 13.72
CA LYS A 399 -26.82 -18.16 14.66
C LYS A 399 -26.54 -19.66 14.66
N PHE A 400 -25.28 -20.01 14.78
CA PHE A 400 -24.80 -21.38 14.78
C PHE A 400 -24.11 -21.68 16.10
N THR A 401 -24.20 -22.92 16.56
CA THR A 401 -23.54 -23.35 17.79
C THR A 401 -22.02 -23.25 17.64
N LEU A 402 -21.36 -22.77 18.67
CA LEU A 402 -19.90 -22.75 18.78
C LEU A 402 -19.44 -24.06 19.44
N VAL A 403 -18.41 -24.69 18.89
CA VAL A 403 -17.76 -25.88 19.46
C VAL A 403 -16.25 -25.66 19.49
N ALA A 404 -15.63 -25.71 20.67
CA ALA A 404 -14.17 -25.55 20.78
C ALA A 404 -13.45 -26.83 20.37
N ALA A 405 -12.33 -26.69 19.65
CA ALA A 405 -11.52 -27.81 19.19
C ALA A 405 -11.11 -28.76 20.32
N ASN A 406 -10.78 -28.21 21.49
CA ASN A 406 -10.41 -28.98 22.68
C ASN A 406 -11.57 -29.81 23.27
N ASP A 407 -12.82 -29.44 23.00
CA ASP A 407 -14.02 -30.13 23.52
C ASP A 407 -14.57 -31.19 22.58
N VAL A 408 -14.04 -31.27 21.36
CA VAL A 408 -14.48 -32.23 20.33
C VAL A 408 -13.35 -33.19 19.95
N LEU A 409 -12.36 -33.37 20.81
CA LEU A 409 -11.25 -34.29 20.59
C LEU A 409 -11.69 -35.76 20.58
N LEU A 410 -11.06 -36.56 19.71
CA LEU A 410 -11.16 -38.01 19.77
C LEU A 410 -10.16 -38.56 20.80
N ASP A 411 -10.63 -39.39 21.75
CA ASP A 411 -9.89 -39.86 22.95
C ASP A 411 -8.48 -40.46 22.65
N SER A 412 -8.20 -40.91 21.42
CA SER A 412 -6.93 -41.52 21.00
C SER A 412 -5.80 -40.54 20.61
N SER A 413 -5.95 -39.23 20.82
CA SER A 413 -5.08 -38.20 20.22
C SER A 413 -4.32 -37.31 21.23
N VAL A 414 -4.47 -37.54 22.54
CA VAL A 414 -3.89 -36.68 23.58
C VAL A 414 -2.37 -36.92 23.70
N GLY A 415 -1.57 -35.90 23.34
CA GLY A 415 -0.14 -35.84 23.68
C GLY A 415 0.86 -35.65 22.53
N LYS A 416 0.44 -35.58 21.25
CA LYS A 416 1.37 -35.40 20.10
C LYS A 416 1.16 -34.15 19.24
N PHE A 417 0.00 -33.49 19.32
CA PHE A 417 -0.34 -32.34 18.46
C PHE A 417 -0.99 -31.23 19.29
N SER A 418 -1.02 -30.01 18.75
CA SER A 418 -1.79 -28.87 19.28
C SER A 418 -3.18 -28.86 18.63
N PRO A 419 -4.19 -29.57 19.19
CA PRO A 419 -5.51 -29.67 18.58
C PRO A 419 -6.24 -28.33 18.51
N SER A 420 -5.89 -27.39 19.39
CA SER A 420 -6.43 -26.04 19.41
C SER A 420 -6.18 -25.28 18.11
N ASP A 421 -5.09 -25.56 17.38
CA ASP A 421 -4.76 -24.86 16.14
C ASP A 421 -5.61 -25.31 14.93
N CYS A 422 -6.46 -26.35 15.09
CA CYS A 422 -7.36 -26.85 14.05
C CYS A 422 -6.69 -27.19 12.71
N GLN A 423 -5.45 -27.68 12.74
CA GLN A 423 -4.68 -27.99 11.53
C GLN A 423 -4.95 -29.40 10.97
N ARG A 424 -5.55 -30.28 11.77
CA ARG A 424 -5.67 -31.72 11.48
C ARG A 424 -7.11 -32.20 11.73
N PRO A 425 -7.88 -32.58 10.70
CA PRO A 425 -9.27 -33.04 10.90
C PRO A 425 -9.36 -34.37 11.65
N GLU A 426 -8.36 -35.25 11.53
CA GLU A 426 -8.37 -36.60 12.09
C GLU A 426 -8.38 -36.68 13.62
N VAL A 427 -8.07 -35.57 14.31
CA VAL A 427 -8.11 -35.50 15.78
C VAL A 427 -9.44 -34.97 16.32
N LEU A 428 -10.32 -34.46 15.45
CA LEU A 428 -11.58 -33.82 15.83
C LEU A 428 -12.78 -34.71 15.46
N ASN A 429 -13.79 -34.76 16.34
CA ASN A 429 -15.02 -35.49 16.14
C ASN A 429 -15.93 -34.75 15.15
N GLY A 430 -15.83 -35.11 13.87
CA GLY A 430 -16.61 -34.51 12.79
C GLY A 430 -18.13 -34.56 12.98
N ASN A 431 -18.68 -35.52 13.73
CA ASN A 431 -20.12 -35.58 14.00
C ASN A 431 -20.61 -34.43 14.89
N ILE A 432 -19.74 -33.92 15.77
CA ILE A 432 -20.05 -32.77 16.64
C ILE A 432 -19.77 -31.45 15.90
N VAL A 433 -18.71 -31.42 15.07
CA VAL A 433 -18.31 -30.20 14.33
C VAL A 433 -19.28 -29.87 13.19
N LYS A 434 -19.85 -30.88 12.54
CA LYS A 434 -20.76 -30.70 11.40
C LYS A 434 -21.93 -29.78 11.72
N GLY A 435 -22.11 -28.74 10.91
CA GLY A 435 -23.19 -27.75 11.06
C GLY A 435 -22.92 -26.63 12.08
N ASN A 436 -21.77 -26.65 12.75
CA ASN A 436 -21.42 -25.72 13.83
C ASN A 436 -20.21 -24.84 13.44
N ILE A 437 -19.98 -23.77 14.21
CA ILE A 437 -18.79 -22.92 14.09
C ILE A 437 -17.69 -23.53 14.96
N LEU A 438 -16.54 -23.84 14.34
CA LEU A 438 -15.39 -24.39 15.03
C LEU A 438 -14.56 -23.27 15.68
N LEU A 439 -14.41 -23.30 17.01
CA LEU A 439 -13.57 -22.37 17.76
C LEU A 439 -12.16 -22.98 17.96
N CYS A 440 -11.17 -22.26 17.45
CA CYS A 440 -9.76 -22.63 17.40
C CYS A 440 -8.93 -21.59 18.15
N GLY A 441 -7.80 -22.02 18.71
CA GLY A 441 -6.78 -21.14 19.27
C GLY A 441 -5.77 -20.70 18.22
N TYR A 442 -5.17 -19.52 18.44
CA TYR A 442 -4.05 -19.02 17.66
C TYR A 442 -2.76 -19.15 18.49
N SER A 443 -1.96 -20.18 18.22
CA SER A 443 -0.69 -20.41 18.92
C SER A 443 0.53 -19.85 18.17
N PHE A 444 1.72 -20.02 18.76
CA PHE A 444 3.00 -19.71 18.12
C PHE A 444 3.24 -20.48 16.80
N ASN A 445 2.53 -21.59 16.55
CA ASN A 445 2.65 -22.33 15.30
C ASN A 445 2.25 -21.51 14.07
N PHE A 446 1.31 -20.57 14.22
CA PHE A 446 0.95 -19.63 13.16
C PHE A 446 2.05 -18.58 12.92
N VAL A 447 2.82 -18.24 13.95
CA VAL A 447 3.95 -17.29 13.87
C VAL A 447 5.18 -17.97 13.25
N SER A 448 5.42 -19.25 13.57
CA SER A 448 6.53 -20.02 13.01
C SER A 448 6.27 -20.57 11.60
N GLY A 449 5.08 -20.36 11.04
CA GLY A 449 4.69 -20.85 9.72
C GLY A 449 4.32 -22.35 9.65
N SER A 450 4.27 -23.04 10.79
CA SER A 450 3.89 -24.47 10.86
C SER A 450 2.38 -24.71 10.90
N ALA A 451 1.59 -23.64 11.15
CA ALA A 451 0.14 -23.61 11.03
C ALA A 451 -0.29 -22.46 10.11
N SER A 452 -1.39 -22.63 9.37
CA SER A 452 -1.94 -21.57 8.51
C SER A 452 -3.45 -21.44 8.63
N ILE A 453 -3.98 -20.24 8.39
CA ILE A 453 -5.43 -19.97 8.42
C ILE A 453 -6.12 -20.68 7.26
N LYS A 454 -5.45 -20.75 6.09
CA LYS A 454 -5.89 -21.58 4.97
C LYS A 454 -6.13 -23.03 5.42
N LYS A 455 -5.20 -23.60 6.18
CA LYS A 455 -5.33 -24.98 6.66
C LYS A 455 -6.44 -25.17 7.70
N VAL A 456 -6.69 -24.16 8.54
CA VAL A 456 -7.87 -24.14 9.43
C VAL A 456 -9.15 -24.20 8.61
N SER A 457 -9.25 -23.38 7.56
CA SER A 457 -10.41 -23.36 6.67
C SER A 457 -10.63 -24.71 5.98
N GLU A 458 -9.58 -25.34 5.45
CA GLU A 458 -9.66 -26.68 4.86
C GLU A 458 -10.15 -27.72 5.88
N THR A 459 -9.61 -27.69 7.10
CA THR A 459 -9.97 -28.60 8.18
C THR A 459 -11.44 -28.42 8.57
N ALA A 460 -11.88 -27.19 8.84
CA ALA A 460 -13.26 -26.86 9.18
C ALA A 460 -14.22 -27.32 8.06
N LYS A 461 -13.88 -27.05 6.80
CA LYS A 461 -14.67 -27.48 5.64
C LYS A 461 -14.78 -29.01 5.55
N SER A 462 -13.68 -29.73 5.75
CA SER A 462 -13.65 -31.21 5.69
C SER A 462 -14.51 -31.86 6.78
N LEU A 463 -14.63 -31.22 7.94
CA LEU A 463 -15.47 -31.65 9.05
C LEU A 463 -16.94 -31.21 8.91
N GLY A 464 -17.29 -30.48 7.85
CA GLY A 464 -18.64 -29.96 7.62
C GLY A 464 -19.04 -28.81 8.55
N ALA A 465 -18.07 -28.08 9.12
CA ALA A 465 -18.33 -26.86 9.88
C ALA A 465 -18.95 -25.78 8.97
N VAL A 466 -19.78 -24.91 9.54
CA VAL A 466 -20.35 -23.76 8.81
C VAL A 466 -19.42 -22.55 8.77
N GLY A 467 -18.39 -22.55 9.62
CA GLY A 467 -17.39 -21.50 9.75
C GLY A 467 -16.39 -21.81 10.85
N PHE A 468 -15.40 -20.94 11.03
CA PHE A 468 -14.43 -21.07 12.11
C PHE A 468 -14.09 -19.71 12.75
N VAL A 469 -13.66 -19.74 14.01
CA VAL A 469 -13.15 -18.59 14.74
C VAL A 469 -11.76 -18.94 15.27
N LEU A 470 -10.78 -18.10 15.02
CA LEU A 470 -9.46 -18.16 15.67
C LEU A 470 -9.40 -17.09 16.77
N ALA A 471 -9.10 -17.50 17.99
CA ALA A 471 -8.94 -16.61 19.14
C ALA A 471 -7.47 -16.51 19.55
N VAL A 472 -6.97 -15.28 19.66
CA VAL A 472 -5.62 -14.99 20.15
C VAL A 472 -5.67 -14.87 21.67
N GLU A 473 -5.17 -15.88 22.36
CA GLU A 473 -5.13 -15.91 23.84
C GLU A 473 -3.88 -15.21 24.40
N ASN A 474 -2.79 -15.17 23.63
CA ASN A 474 -1.56 -14.47 23.98
C ASN A 474 -0.87 -13.97 22.71
N ALA A 475 -0.39 -12.73 22.71
CA ALA A 475 0.25 -12.11 21.55
C ALA A 475 1.70 -11.78 21.89
N SER A 476 2.66 -12.54 21.35
CA SER A 476 4.07 -12.19 21.53
C SER A 476 4.42 -10.89 20.78
N PRO A 477 5.33 -10.05 21.30
CA PRO A 477 5.85 -8.90 20.57
C PRO A 477 6.33 -9.31 19.16
N GLY A 478 5.95 -8.55 18.14
CA GLY A 478 6.24 -8.89 16.74
C GLY A 478 5.20 -9.80 16.05
N THR A 479 4.18 -10.30 16.77
CA THR A 479 3.10 -11.08 16.13
C THR A 479 2.36 -10.22 15.10
N LYS A 480 2.33 -10.70 13.86
CA LYS A 480 1.65 -10.06 12.74
C LYS A 480 0.30 -10.74 12.50
N PHE A 481 -0.77 -9.96 12.44
CA PHE A 481 -2.10 -10.45 12.12
C PHE A 481 -2.53 -9.86 10.78
N ASP A 482 -2.32 -10.63 9.71
CA ASP A 482 -2.82 -10.27 8.38
C ASP A 482 -4.16 -10.98 8.13
N PRO A 483 -5.17 -10.29 7.58
CA PRO A 483 -6.39 -10.96 7.16
C PRO A 483 -6.10 -11.88 5.97
N VAL A 484 -6.54 -13.15 6.09
CA VAL A 484 -6.35 -14.19 5.07
C VAL A 484 -7.67 -14.46 4.34
N PRO A 485 -7.68 -14.45 3.00
CA PRO A 485 -8.85 -14.86 2.23
C PRO A 485 -9.17 -16.33 2.42
N VAL A 486 -10.43 -16.66 2.70
CA VAL A 486 -10.89 -18.05 2.86
C VAL A 486 -12.26 -18.26 2.23
N GLY A 487 -12.46 -19.42 1.62
CA GLY A 487 -13.69 -19.81 0.90
C GLY A 487 -14.91 -20.12 1.77
N MET A 488 -14.85 -19.92 3.10
CA MET A 488 -15.94 -20.15 4.04
C MET A 488 -15.90 -19.10 5.15
N PRO A 489 -17.00 -18.88 5.91
CA PRO A 489 -17.01 -17.91 7.00
C PRO A 489 -15.89 -18.16 8.01
N GLY A 490 -15.04 -17.16 8.24
CA GLY A 490 -13.85 -17.27 9.06
C GLY A 490 -13.46 -15.92 9.67
N ILE A 491 -13.11 -15.92 10.96
CA ILE A 491 -12.67 -14.70 11.63
C ILE A 491 -11.55 -14.99 12.62
N LEU A 492 -10.56 -14.10 12.65
CA LEU A 492 -9.49 -14.04 13.62
C LEU A 492 -9.74 -12.89 14.60
N ILE A 493 -9.96 -13.21 15.87
CA ILE A 493 -10.08 -12.24 16.95
C ILE A 493 -8.67 -11.97 17.49
N THR A 494 -8.10 -10.83 17.09
CA THR A 494 -6.71 -10.48 17.41
C THR A 494 -6.55 -9.79 18.76
N ASP A 495 -7.63 -9.15 19.25
CA ASP A 495 -7.62 -8.47 20.54
C ASP A 495 -7.79 -9.50 21.66
N VAL A 496 -6.83 -9.53 22.58
CA VAL A 496 -6.79 -10.52 23.67
C VAL A 496 -7.99 -10.38 24.60
N SER A 497 -8.47 -9.14 24.87
CA SER A 497 -9.66 -8.93 25.70
C SER A 497 -10.91 -9.48 25.02
N ASN A 498 -11.08 -9.24 23.71
CA ASN A 498 -12.19 -9.82 22.94
C ASN A 498 -12.10 -11.35 22.86
N SER A 499 -10.88 -11.91 22.78
CA SER A 499 -10.69 -13.37 22.80
C SER A 499 -11.06 -13.96 24.16
N MET A 500 -10.66 -13.32 25.27
CA MET A 500 -11.07 -13.73 26.62
C MET A 500 -12.59 -13.64 26.79
N ASP A 501 -13.22 -12.57 26.30
CA ASP A 501 -14.68 -12.41 26.31
C ASP A 501 -15.42 -13.53 25.55
N LEU A 502 -14.86 -13.95 24.41
CA LEU A 502 -15.38 -15.08 23.62
C LEU A 502 -15.26 -16.39 24.40
N ILE A 503 -14.09 -16.65 24.97
CA ILE A 503 -13.78 -17.88 25.71
C ILE A 503 -14.65 -17.99 26.97
N ASP A 504 -14.82 -16.90 27.72
CA ASP A 504 -15.68 -16.84 28.89
C ASP A 504 -17.15 -17.08 28.52
N TYR A 505 -17.64 -16.41 27.47
CA TYR A 505 -18.98 -16.66 26.94
C TYR A 505 -19.19 -18.12 26.55
N TYR A 506 -18.21 -18.72 25.86
CA TYR A 506 -18.26 -20.12 25.46
C TYR A 506 -18.29 -21.06 26.67
N ASN A 507 -17.43 -20.84 27.66
CA ASN A 507 -17.33 -21.67 28.86
C ASN A 507 -18.59 -21.61 29.72
N VAL A 508 -19.14 -20.41 29.96
CA VAL A 508 -20.38 -20.25 30.73
C VAL A 508 -21.58 -20.87 30.00
N SER A 509 -21.58 -20.84 28.67
CA SER A 509 -22.66 -21.39 27.85
C SER A 509 -22.52 -22.90 27.57
N THR A 510 -21.44 -23.54 28.01
CA THR A 510 -21.16 -24.96 27.75
C THR A 510 -21.28 -25.77 29.04
N SER A 511 -22.25 -26.67 29.11
CA SER A 511 -22.46 -27.51 30.30
C SER A 511 -21.50 -28.70 30.28
N ARG A 512 -20.76 -28.90 31.37
CA ARG A 512 -19.80 -29.99 31.55
C ARG A 512 -20.22 -30.94 32.67
N ASP A 513 -19.75 -32.17 32.60
CA ASP A 513 -19.87 -33.14 33.70
C ASP A 513 -18.71 -33.00 34.72
N TRP A 514 -18.73 -33.83 35.76
CA TRP A 514 -17.74 -33.83 36.83
C TRP A 514 -16.33 -34.26 36.36
N THR A 515 -16.20 -34.85 35.17
CA THR A 515 -14.93 -35.21 34.54
C THR A 515 -14.39 -34.12 33.59
N GLY A 516 -15.16 -33.04 33.40
CA GLY A 516 -14.83 -31.95 32.48
C GLY A 516 -15.32 -32.15 31.05
N ARG A 517 -15.96 -33.30 30.73
CA ARG A 517 -16.51 -33.58 29.40
C ARG A 517 -17.78 -32.78 29.13
N VAL A 518 -17.94 -32.29 27.90
CA VAL A 518 -19.10 -31.48 27.51
C VAL A 518 -20.36 -32.34 27.40
N LYS A 519 -21.43 -31.94 28.09
CA LYS A 519 -22.77 -32.51 27.97
C LYS A 519 -23.61 -31.85 26.89
N SER A 520 -23.49 -30.54 26.73
CA SER A 520 -24.24 -29.78 25.73
C SER A 520 -23.57 -28.44 25.41
N PHE A 521 -23.53 -28.09 24.13
CA PHE A 521 -23.06 -26.80 23.61
C PHE A 521 -24.26 -25.87 23.45
N LYS A 522 -24.28 -24.73 24.15
CA LYS A 522 -25.34 -23.70 24.01
C LYS A 522 -24.80 -22.33 23.58
N ALA A 523 -23.47 -22.18 23.50
CA ALA A 523 -22.85 -21.00 22.92
C ALA A 523 -23.24 -20.92 21.44
N VAL A 524 -23.71 -19.76 20.98
CA VAL A 524 -24.06 -19.54 19.57
C VAL A 524 -23.46 -18.23 19.07
N GLY A 525 -23.21 -18.15 17.77
CA GLY A 525 -22.73 -16.92 17.13
C GLY A 525 -22.95 -16.89 15.63
N SER A 526 -22.64 -15.76 15.02
CA SER A 526 -22.67 -15.55 13.56
C SER A 526 -21.49 -14.68 13.14
N ILE A 527 -20.84 -15.02 12.05
CA ILE A 527 -19.67 -14.29 11.50
C ILE A 527 -20.19 -13.31 10.45
N GLY A 528 -19.74 -12.06 10.54
CA GLY A 528 -20.05 -11.00 9.60
C GLY A 528 -19.36 -11.16 8.24
N ASP A 529 -19.71 -10.29 7.30
CA ASP A 529 -19.02 -10.23 6.00
C ASP A 529 -17.71 -9.46 6.14
N GLY A 530 -16.61 -10.08 5.70
CA GLY A 530 -15.27 -9.49 5.69
C GLY A 530 -14.73 -9.17 4.30
N LEU A 531 -15.49 -9.44 3.23
CA LEU A 531 -15.01 -9.27 1.85
C LEU A 531 -14.93 -7.81 1.41
N GLU A 532 -15.75 -6.94 2.01
CA GLU A 532 -15.82 -5.53 1.62
C GLU A 532 -14.77 -4.66 2.34
N PRO A 533 -13.90 -3.94 1.62
CA PRO A 533 -13.00 -2.98 2.23
C PRO A 533 -13.74 -1.71 2.64
N VAL A 534 -13.29 -1.11 3.74
CA VAL A 534 -13.66 0.25 4.17
C VAL A 534 -12.47 1.17 3.98
N LEU A 535 -12.72 2.37 3.43
CA LEU A 535 -11.69 3.39 3.24
C LEU A 535 -11.71 4.40 4.40
N HIS A 536 -10.54 4.69 4.97
CA HIS A 536 -10.37 5.58 6.12
C HIS A 536 -9.51 6.81 5.80
N LYS A 537 -9.91 7.99 6.26
CA LYS A 537 -9.14 9.22 6.03
C LYS A 537 -7.84 9.33 6.86
N SER A 538 -7.64 8.43 7.82
CA SER A 538 -6.50 8.45 8.74
C SER A 538 -5.21 7.86 8.17
N ALA A 539 -5.12 7.67 6.84
CA ALA A 539 -3.95 7.15 6.16
C ALA A 539 -3.31 8.23 5.28
N PRO A 540 -2.01 8.13 4.96
CA PRO A 540 -1.09 7.07 5.38
C PRO A 540 -0.72 7.11 6.86
N MET A 541 -0.38 5.95 7.42
CA MET A 541 0.26 5.79 8.73
C MET A 541 1.51 4.94 8.58
N VAL A 542 2.55 5.18 9.37
CA VAL A 542 3.75 4.33 9.34
C VAL A 542 3.42 2.98 9.96
N ALA A 543 3.66 1.90 9.20
CA ALA A 543 3.35 0.54 9.61
C ALA A 543 4.24 0.10 10.78
N LEU A 544 3.68 -0.69 11.71
CA LEU A 544 4.33 -1.11 12.95
C LEU A 544 5.71 -1.74 12.69
N PHE A 545 5.79 -2.67 11.74
CA PHE A 545 7.01 -3.39 11.37
C PHE A 545 8.04 -2.53 10.62
N SER A 546 7.65 -1.37 10.06
CA SER A 546 8.57 -0.56 9.26
C SER A 546 9.77 -0.17 10.12
N ALA A 547 10.99 -0.47 9.66
CA ALA A 547 12.20 -0.14 10.38
C ALA A 547 12.37 1.37 10.55
N ARG A 548 12.96 1.79 11.68
CA ARG A 548 13.09 3.19 12.10
C ARG A 548 14.56 3.62 12.11
N GLY A 549 14.78 4.91 11.83
CA GLY A 549 16.03 5.58 12.15
C GLY A 549 16.22 5.75 13.67
N PRO A 550 17.23 6.51 14.12
CA PRO A 550 18.29 7.14 13.32
C PRO A 550 19.09 6.14 12.50
N ASN A 551 19.71 6.63 11.42
CA ASN A 551 20.71 5.86 10.70
C ASN A 551 21.93 5.63 11.60
N ILE A 552 22.59 4.49 11.45
CA ILE A 552 23.80 4.14 12.20
C ILE A 552 25.00 4.10 11.26
N LYS A 553 26.16 4.57 11.72
CA LYS A 553 27.39 4.58 10.92
C LYS A 553 28.27 3.36 11.12
N ASP A 554 28.08 2.60 12.21
CA ASP A 554 28.93 1.45 12.57
C ASP A 554 28.18 0.37 13.36
N TYR A 555 28.87 -0.75 13.63
CA TYR A 555 28.36 -1.88 14.41
C TYR A 555 28.19 -1.57 15.92
N LYS A 556 28.65 -0.41 16.39
CA LYS A 556 28.43 0.08 17.76
C LYS A 556 27.13 0.87 17.88
N PHE A 557 26.36 0.96 16.79
CA PHE A 557 25.11 1.70 16.72
C PHE A 557 25.32 3.20 16.98
N GLU A 558 26.48 3.76 16.63
CA GLU A 558 26.68 5.21 16.66
C GLU A 558 25.85 5.89 15.56
N ASP A 559 25.27 7.05 15.86
CA ASP A 559 24.38 7.76 14.95
C ASP A 559 25.16 8.38 13.78
N ALA A 560 24.59 8.29 12.57
CA ALA A 560 25.12 8.91 11.37
C ALA A 560 24.50 10.30 11.11
N ASP A 561 25.26 11.21 10.52
CA ASP A 561 24.80 12.52 10.02
C ASP A 561 24.02 12.42 8.71
N LEU A 562 23.12 11.43 8.61
CA LEU A 562 22.34 11.12 7.42
C LEU A 562 20.96 10.58 7.83
N LEU A 563 19.89 11.23 7.38
CA LEU A 563 18.53 10.79 7.67
C LEU A 563 18.23 9.48 6.94
N LYS A 564 17.70 8.50 7.67
CA LYS A 564 17.05 7.32 7.11
C LYS A 564 15.82 6.94 7.95
N PRO A 565 14.75 6.38 7.35
CA PRO A 565 14.53 6.14 5.91
C PRO A 565 14.43 7.45 5.11
N ASP A 566 14.44 7.39 3.77
CA ASP A 566 14.35 8.59 2.92
C ASP A 566 12.89 9.02 2.67
N ILE A 567 12.00 8.04 2.48
CA ILE A 567 10.63 8.27 2.04
C ILE A 567 9.70 7.16 2.51
N LEU A 568 8.41 7.47 2.63
CA LEU A 568 7.34 6.55 3.00
C LEU A 568 6.46 6.23 1.79
N ALA A 569 6.14 4.95 1.56
CA ALA A 569 5.24 4.50 0.50
C ALA A 569 4.35 3.34 0.98
N PRO A 570 3.21 3.04 0.30
CA PRO A 570 2.33 1.94 0.69
C PRO A 570 3.07 0.61 0.76
N GLY A 571 2.98 -0.09 1.90
CA GLY A 571 3.68 -1.36 2.11
C GLY A 571 2.96 -2.32 3.05
N SER A 572 1.74 -2.00 3.51
CA SER A 572 0.94 -2.87 4.37
C SER A 572 -0.29 -3.37 3.62
N LEU A 573 -0.53 -4.69 3.63
CA LEU A 573 -1.68 -5.37 3.03
C LEU A 573 -1.85 -5.02 1.53
N ILE A 574 -0.78 -5.21 0.76
CA ILE A 574 -0.73 -4.90 -0.66
C ILE A 574 -1.09 -6.13 -1.49
N TRP A 575 -2.15 -6.02 -2.30
CA TRP A 575 -2.52 -7.01 -3.31
C TRP A 575 -1.60 -6.90 -4.53
N ALA A 576 -0.94 -7.99 -4.90
CA ALA A 576 -0.22 -8.10 -6.16
C ALA A 576 -0.12 -9.57 -6.62
N SER A 577 0.55 -9.78 -7.75
CA SER A 577 0.80 -11.11 -8.32
C SER A 577 1.49 -12.01 -7.29
N TRP A 578 1.14 -13.29 -7.32
CA TRP A 578 1.81 -14.33 -6.56
C TRP A 578 2.13 -15.49 -7.49
N SER A 579 3.21 -16.21 -7.19
CA SER A 579 3.51 -17.46 -7.89
C SER A 579 2.64 -18.56 -7.30
N PRO A 580 1.90 -19.35 -8.09
CA PRO A 580 1.20 -20.54 -7.57
C PRO A 580 2.15 -21.57 -6.97
N ASN A 581 3.42 -21.54 -7.38
CA ASN A 581 4.49 -22.36 -6.80
C ASN A 581 5.10 -21.72 -5.53
N GLY A 582 4.72 -20.48 -5.23
CA GLY A 582 5.20 -19.71 -4.10
C GLY A 582 4.68 -20.29 -2.79
N THR A 583 5.61 -20.69 -1.94
CA THR A 583 5.35 -21.35 -0.65
C THR A 583 5.91 -20.55 0.53
N ASP A 584 6.40 -19.32 0.31
CA ASP A 584 6.85 -18.44 1.40
C ASP A 584 5.68 -18.04 2.31
N GLU A 585 4.51 -17.83 1.72
CA GLU A 585 3.28 -17.53 2.46
C GLU A 585 2.27 -18.67 2.31
N ALA A 586 2.24 -19.56 3.32
CA ALA A 586 1.42 -20.78 3.36
C ALA A 586 -0.09 -20.53 3.09
N ASN A 587 -0.56 -19.32 3.39
CA ASN A 587 -1.95 -18.92 3.15
C ASN A 587 -2.29 -18.71 1.66
N TYR A 588 -1.30 -18.53 0.78
CA TYR A 588 -1.48 -18.27 -0.66
C TYR A 588 -0.89 -19.36 -1.57
N GLU A 589 -0.45 -20.50 -1.03
CA GLU A 589 0.00 -21.62 -1.85
C GLU A 589 -1.07 -22.01 -2.89
N GLY A 590 -0.68 -22.09 -4.16
CA GLY A 590 -1.58 -22.37 -5.28
C GLY A 590 -2.45 -21.21 -5.74
N GLU A 591 -2.35 -20.02 -5.11
CA GLU A 591 -3.06 -18.81 -5.54
C GLU A 591 -2.21 -18.00 -6.53
N ASN A 592 -2.88 -17.20 -7.37
CA ASN A 592 -2.23 -16.29 -8.31
C ASN A 592 -2.01 -14.88 -7.74
N PHE A 593 -2.62 -14.56 -6.61
CA PHE A 593 -2.48 -13.27 -5.94
C PHE A 593 -2.32 -13.47 -4.46
N ALA A 594 -1.54 -12.57 -3.86
CA ALA A 594 -1.35 -12.52 -2.42
C ALA A 594 -1.50 -11.10 -1.92
N MET A 595 -1.99 -10.97 -0.69
CA MET A 595 -1.98 -9.73 0.06
C MET A 595 -0.95 -9.85 1.18
N ILE A 596 0.17 -9.16 1.01
CA ILE A 596 1.30 -9.23 1.94
C ILE A 596 1.74 -7.82 2.36
N SER A 597 2.50 -7.77 3.45
CA SER A 597 2.98 -6.55 4.08
C SER A 597 4.48 -6.61 4.28
N GLY A 598 5.17 -5.54 3.95
CA GLY A 598 6.62 -5.38 4.13
C GLY A 598 7.11 -4.08 3.51
N THR A 599 8.27 -3.59 3.95
CA THR A 599 9.02 -2.55 3.22
C THR A 599 9.43 -3.03 1.82
N SER A 600 9.51 -4.34 1.63
CA SER A 600 9.59 -5.02 0.34
C SER A 600 8.47 -4.69 -0.64
N MET A 601 7.27 -4.34 -0.15
CA MET A 601 6.14 -3.89 -0.99
C MET A 601 6.18 -2.37 -1.19
N ALA A 602 6.81 -1.62 -0.28
CA ALA A 602 6.95 -0.16 -0.40
C ALA A 602 8.03 0.24 -1.43
N ALA A 603 9.17 -0.44 -1.44
CA ALA A 603 10.25 -0.21 -2.40
C ALA A 603 9.78 -0.23 -3.88
N PRO A 604 9.02 -1.24 -4.35
CA PRO A 604 8.56 -1.29 -5.74
C PRO A 604 7.54 -0.20 -6.09
N HIS A 605 6.80 0.37 -5.12
CA HIS A 605 6.02 1.58 -5.38
C HIS A 605 6.95 2.73 -5.81
N ILE A 606 8.03 2.96 -5.07
CA ILE A 606 9.01 4.00 -5.39
C ILE A 606 9.75 3.69 -6.69
N ALA A 607 10.13 2.44 -6.95
CA ALA A 607 10.76 2.05 -8.21
C ALA A 607 9.86 2.34 -9.42
N GLY A 608 8.57 1.98 -9.33
CA GLY A 608 7.62 2.27 -10.40
C GLY A 608 7.33 3.77 -10.57
N ILE A 609 7.24 4.55 -9.48
CA ILE A 609 7.09 6.02 -9.58
C ILE A 609 8.36 6.65 -10.17
N ALA A 610 9.54 6.18 -9.79
CA ALA A 610 10.81 6.61 -10.37
C ALA A 610 10.88 6.33 -11.88
N ALA A 611 10.25 5.24 -12.36
CA ALA A 611 10.15 4.98 -13.80
C ALA A 611 9.32 6.04 -14.52
N LEU A 612 8.23 6.50 -13.91
CA LEU A 612 7.43 7.61 -14.47
C LEU A 612 8.22 8.93 -14.49
N ILE A 613 9.00 9.20 -13.44
CA ILE A 613 9.88 10.38 -13.37
C ILE A 613 10.96 10.28 -14.44
N LYS A 614 11.63 9.14 -14.58
CA LYS A 614 12.69 8.90 -15.58
C LYS A 614 12.15 8.97 -17.00
N GLN A 615 10.92 8.51 -17.24
CA GLN A 615 10.25 8.67 -18.52
C GLN A 615 10.04 10.15 -18.88
N LYS A 616 9.58 10.97 -17.92
CA LYS A 616 9.39 12.41 -18.12
C LYS A 616 10.73 13.16 -18.21
N HIS A 617 11.73 12.71 -17.46
CA HIS A 617 13.05 13.34 -17.34
C HIS A 617 14.19 12.36 -17.63
N PRO A 618 14.42 11.97 -18.90
CA PRO A 618 15.36 10.89 -19.26
C PRO A 618 16.81 11.13 -18.84
N HIS A 619 17.21 12.39 -18.72
CA HIS A 619 18.58 12.79 -18.41
C HIS A 619 18.84 13.05 -16.92
N TRP A 620 17.81 12.96 -16.07
CA TRP A 620 18.01 13.14 -14.64
C TRP A 620 18.89 12.04 -14.05
N SER A 621 19.78 12.47 -13.15
CA SER A 621 20.60 11.59 -12.32
C SER A 621 19.71 10.82 -11.33
N PRO A 622 20.21 9.71 -10.77
CA PRO A 622 19.57 9.05 -9.64
C PRO A 622 19.28 10.00 -8.46
N ALA A 623 20.21 10.91 -8.17
CA ALA A 623 20.06 11.88 -7.08
C ALA A 623 18.95 12.90 -7.36
N ALA A 624 18.80 13.37 -8.60
CA ALA A 624 17.71 14.28 -8.98
C ALA A 624 16.33 13.62 -8.87
N ILE A 625 16.20 12.35 -9.31
CA ILE A 625 14.96 11.56 -9.16
C ILE A 625 14.64 11.38 -7.67
N LYS A 626 15.64 10.97 -6.88
CA LYS A 626 15.51 10.83 -5.42
C LYS A 626 15.08 12.16 -4.78
N SER A 627 15.71 13.26 -5.17
CA SER A 627 15.37 14.59 -4.68
C SER A 627 13.92 14.92 -4.98
N ALA A 628 13.46 14.75 -6.21
CA ALA A 628 12.08 15.06 -6.58
C ALA A 628 11.06 14.26 -5.75
N LEU A 629 11.33 12.98 -5.50
CA LEU A 629 10.51 12.13 -4.64
C LEU A 629 10.48 12.64 -3.18
N MET A 630 11.65 12.98 -2.63
CA MET A 630 11.77 13.41 -1.24
C MET A 630 11.17 14.80 -1.01
N THR A 631 11.51 15.79 -1.84
CA THR A 631 11.17 17.21 -1.58
C THR A 631 9.71 17.53 -1.77
N THR A 632 8.99 16.71 -2.53
CA THR A 632 7.57 16.90 -2.86
C THR A 632 6.63 16.02 -2.03
N SER A 633 7.19 15.19 -1.15
CA SER A 633 6.45 14.32 -0.25
C SER A 633 5.58 15.11 0.74
N THR A 634 4.54 14.44 1.26
CA THR A 634 3.61 15.01 2.25
C THR A 634 3.81 14.40 3.63
N THR A 635 3.74 15.21 4.67
CA THR A 635 3.73 14.75 6.07
C THR A 635 2.31 14.68 6.64
N LEU A 636 1.30 14.74 5.78
CA LEU A 636 -0.11 14.77 6.17
C LEU A 636 -0.86 13.51 5.69
N ASP A 637 -1.82 13.08 6.52
CA ASP A 637 -2.83 12.09 6.17
C ASP A 637 -3.92 12.69 5.25
N ARG A 638 -4.84 11.86 4.76
CA ARG A 638 -5.98 12.30 3.92
C ARG A 638 -7.00 13.16 4.65
N ALA A 639 -6.89 13.29 5.98
CA ALA A 639 -7.65 14.22 6.79
C ALA A 639 -6.86 15.51 7.09
N GLU A 640 -5.74 15.73 6.41
CA GLU A 640 -4.84 16.89 6.56
C GLU A 640 -4.20 17.00 7.95
N ARG A 641 -4.07 15.88 8.65
CA ARG A 641 -3.42 15.80 9.98
C ARG A 641 -2.01 15.24 9.84
N PRO A 642 -1.09 15.52 10.77
CA PRO A 642 0.23 14.90 10.75
C PRO A 642 0.16 13.38 10.70
N ILE A 643 1.04 12.76 9.90
CA ILE A 643 1.16 11.30 9.83
C ILE A 643 1.44 10.73 11.22
N LEU A 644 0.77 9.63 11.54
CA LEU A 644 0.98 8.86 12.76
C LEU A 644 1.80 7.59 12.47
N ALA A 645 2.51 7.11 13.47
CA ALA A 645 3.21 5.82 13.46
C ALA A 645 2.52 4.83 14.40
N GLN A 646 2.39 3.59 13.95
CA GLN A 646 1.99 2.49 14.82
C GLN A 646 3.14 2.11 15.76
N GLN A 647 2.83 1.90 17.04
CA GLN A 647 3.80 1.52 18.07
C GLN A 647 3.16 0.57 19.09
N TYR A 648 3.97 -0.20 19.82
CA TYR A 648 3.50 -0.97 20.99
C TYR A 648 3.36 -0.04 22.20
N ALA A 649 2.24 -0.13 22.93
CA ALA A 649 2.11 0.47 24.26
C ALA A 649 2.00 -0.60 25.33
N GLY A 650 2.81 -0.50 26.39
CA GLY A 650 2.67 -1.31 27.60
C GLY A 650 2.34 -2.78 27.32
N SER A 651 1.18 -3.24 27.80
CA SER A 651 0.62 -4.57 27.55
C SER A 651 0.20 -4.77 26.08
N GLU A 652 1.19 -4.86 25.19
CA GLU A 652 1.16 -5.50 23.86
C GLU A 652 0.15 -4.95 22.82
N ALA A 653 -0.69 -3.98 23.18
CA ALA A 653 -1.67 -3.37 22.30
C ALA A 653 -1.02 -2.31 21.39
N MET A 654 -1.43 -2.32 20.11
CA MET A 654 -1.00 -1.34 19.13
C MET A 654 -1.62 0.04 19.42
N THR A 655 -0.78 1.06 19.46
CA THR A 655 -1.15 2.47 19.65
C THR A 655 -0.60 3.33 18.53
N PHE A 656 -1.04 4.58 18.47
CA PHE A 656 -0.61 5.55 17.47
C PHE A 656 0.10 6.72 18.14
N VAL A 657 1.31 7.03 17.67
CA VAL A 657 2.09 8.20 18.11
C VAL A 657 2.32 9.15 16.93
N PRO A 658 2.57 10.45 17.15
CA PRO A 658 3.03 11.34 16.09
C PRO A 658 4.29 10.79 15.41
N ALA A 659 4.27 10.65 14.09
CA ALA A 659 5.44 10.17 13.38
C ALA A 659 6.49 11.28 13.21
N THR A 660 7.74 10.87 13.22
CA THR A 660 8.94 11.70 13.07
C THR A 660 9.62 11.43 11.73
N PRO A 661 10.56 12.28 11.30
CA PRO A 661 11.43 11.98 10.16
C PRO A 661 12.18 10.63 10.25
N PHE A 662 12.42 10.08 11.44
CA PHE A 662 13.01 8.72 11.56
C PHE A 662 12.02 7.60 11.24
N ASP A 663 10.74 7.91 11.10
CA ASP A 663 9.68 6.96 10.75
C ASP A 663 9.34 7.02 9.25
N TYR A 664 9.26 8.22 8.67
CA TYR A 664 8.81 8.44 7.29
C TYR A 664 9.82 9.14 6.36
N GLY A 665 11.00 9.51 6.87
CA GLY A 665 11.98 10.29 6.12
C GLY A 665 11.47 11.69 5.79
N SER A 666 11.38 12.00 4.51
CA SER A 666 10.76 13.25 4.04
C SER A 666 9.23 13.22 4.10
N GLY A 667 8.59 12.05 4.11
CA GLY A 667 7.13 11.94 4.17
C GLY A 667 6.59 10.90 3.20
N HIS A 668 5.27 10.84 3.07
CA HIS A 668 4.62 9.96 2.11
C HIS A 668 4.76 10.48 0.69
N VAL A 669 5.10 9.58 -0.24
CA VAL A 669 5.34 9.91 -1.64
C VAL A 669 4.12 10.59 -2.29
N ASN A 670 4.39 11.63 -3.09
CA ASN A 670 3.40 12.32 -3.92
C ASN A 670 3.86 12.27 -5.39
N PRO A 671 3.42 11.25 -6.15
CA PRO A 671 3.91 11.04 -7.52
C PRO A 671 3.64 12.22 -8.44
N ARG A 672 2.48 12.89 -8.29
CA ARG A 672 2.11 14.02 -9.14
C ARG A 672 3.07 15.19 -8.94
N ALA A 673 3.35 15.55 -7.70
CA ALA A 673 4.29 16.64 -7.41
C ALA A 673 5.73 16.25 -7.76
N ALA A 674 6.12 14.98 -7.60
CA ALA A 674 7.47 14.51 -7.94
C ALA A 674 7.78 14.54 -9.45
N LEU A 675 6.78 14.53 -10.33
CA LEU A 675 7.00 14.75 -11.77
C LEU A 675 7.41 16.20 -12.10
N ASP A 676 7.13 17.15 -11.21
CA ASP A 676 7.40 18.56 -11.41
C ASP A 676 7.78 19.24 -10.08
N PRO A 677 9.00 18.98 -9.58
CA PRO A 677 9.40 19.40 -8.23
C PRO A 677 9.82 20.87 -8.14
N GLY A 678 9.98 21.57 -9.27
CA GLY A 678 10.59 22.91 -9.36
C GLY A 678 12.11 22.89 -9.13
N LEU A 679 12.56 22.43 -7.96
CA LEU A 679 13.99 22.31 -7.63
C LEU A 679 14.40 20.88 -7.27
N VAL A 680 15.65 20.54 -7.60
CA VAL A 680 16.30 19.30 -7.15
C VAL A 680 17.64 19.57 -6.46
N PHE A 681 17.97 18.74 -5.49
CA PHE A 681 19.29 18.61 -4.88
C PHE A 681 20.03 17.49 -5.61
N ASP A 682 20.84 17.86 -6.59
CA ASP A 682 21.62 16.90 -7.36
C ASP A 682 22.95 16.57 -6.64
N ALA A 683 23.44 15.35 -6.83
CA ALA A 683 24.69 14.85 -6.27
C ALA A 683 25.31 13.81 -7.21
N GLY A 684 26.63 13.90 -7.39
CA GLY A 684 27.41 12.99 -8.22
C GLY A 684 28.24 11.99 -7.40
N TYR A 685 28.98 11.15 -8.13
CA TYR A 685 29.89 10.18 -7.52
C TYR A 685 30.96 10.83 -6.63
N GLU A 686 31.48 12.00 -7.04
CA GLU A 686 32.47 12.74 -6.26
C GLU A 686 31.92 13.27 -4.93
N ASP A 687 30.64 13.66 -4.88
CA ASP A 687 29.97 14.07 -3.64
C ASP A 687 29.85 12.89 -2.67
N TYR A 688 29.56 11.69 -3.18
CA TYR A 688 29.52 10.47 -2.35
C TYR A 688 30.90 10.05 -1.85
N LEU A 689 31.95 10.19 -2.67
CA LEU A 689 33.33 10.02 -2.20
C LEU A 689 33.67 11.06 -1.13
N GLY A 690 33.27 12.32 -1.33
CA GLY A 690 33.42 13.38 -0.34
C GLY A 690 32.72 13.05 0.99
N PHE A 691 31.51 12.49 0.93
CA PHE A 691 30.80 12.01 2.12
C PHE A 691 31.60 10.93 2.84
N LEU A 692 32.05 9.88 2.13
CA LEU A 692 32.85 8.82 2.73
C LEU A 692 34.14 9.38 3.34
N CYS A 693 34.92 10.15 2.59
CA CYS A 693 36.23 10.65 3.02
C CYS A 693 36.15 11.64 4.19
N THR A 694 34.99 12.28 4.38
CA THR A 694 34.78 13.24 5.46
C THR A 694 34.09 12.60 6.68
N THR A 695 33.55 11.39 6.54
CA THR A 695 32.82 10.76 7.65
C THR A 695 33.80 10.26 8.72
N PRO A 696 33.64 10.66 10.00
CA PRO A 696 34.53 10.25 11.08
C PRO A 696 34.55 8.71 11.25
N GLY A 697 35.75 8.14 11.33
CA GLY A 697 35.95 6.72 11.63
C GLY A 697 36.17 5.79 10.43
N ILE A 698 36.04 6.28 9.19
CA ILE A 698 36.36 5.50 7.98
C ILE A 698 37.88 5.56 7.70
N ASP A 699 38.51 4.40 7.43
CA ASP A 699 39.90 4.36 6.93
C ASP A 699 39.92 4.76 5.45
N SER A 700 40.68 5.80 5.11
CA SER A 700 40.82 6.28 3.72
C SER A 700 41.37 5.21 2.77
N ARG A 701 42.14 4.24 3.27
CA ARG A 701 42.62 3.10 2.47
C ARG A 701 41.49 2.12 2.13
N GLU A 702 40.51 1.96 3.02
CA GLU A 702 39.35 1.10 2.78
C GLU A 702 38.48 1.68 1.65
N ILE A 703 38.31 3.01 1.62
CA ILE A 703 37.65 3.70 0.52
C ILE A 703 38.40 3.45 -0.79
N GLY A 704 39.73 3.58 -0.78
CA GLY A 704 40.57 3.29 -1.95
C GLY A 704 40.47 1.84 -2.44
N ASN A 705 40.31 0.87 -1.53
CA ASN A 705 40.16 -0.54 -1.89
C ASN A 705 38.86 -0.82 -2.64
N TYR A 706 37.74 -0.19 -2.25
CA TYR A 706 36.44 -0.39 -2.90
C TYR A 706 36.22 0.49 -4.12
N THR A 707 36.77 1.70 -4.13
CA THR A 707 36.45 2.71 -5.15
C THR A 707 37.56 2.90 -6.18
N HIS A 708 38.76 2.40 -5.89
CA HIS A 708 39.99 2.70 -6.64
C HIS A 708 40.32 4.20 -6.74
N GLN A 709 39.73 5.03 -5.87
CA GLN A 709 39.96 6.48 -5.79
C GLN A 709 40.59 6.85 -4.45
N PRO A 710 41.59 7.75 -4.43
CA PRO A 710 42.11 8.30 -3.19
C PRO A 710 41.09 9.24 -2.53
N CYS A 711 41.17 9.39 -1.21
CA CYS A 711 40.32 10.32 -0.46
C CYS A 711 40.78 11.78 -0.59
N ASN A 712 40.61 12.34 -1.78
CA ASN A 712 40.96 13.73 -2.08
C ASN A 712 39.75 14.66 -2.13
N TYR A 713 38.54 14.11 -2.00
CA TYR A 713 37.28 14.86 -1.98
C TYR A 713 36.92 15.18 -0.54
N THR A 714 36.61 16.44 -0.22
CA THR A 714 36.17 16.86 1.11
C THR A 714 34.92 17.70 1.05
N LEU A 715 33.99 17.40 1.95
CA LEU A 715 32.79 18.19 2.21
C LEU A 715 32.92 19.03 3.49
N GLY A 716 34.06 18.94 4.19
CA GLY A 716 34.27 19.49 5.54
C GLY A 716 33.57 18.67 6.63
N HIS A 717 32.29 18.32 6.44
CA HIS A 717 31.55 17.36 7.28
C HIS A 717 30.56 16.51 6.46
N PRO A 718 30.22 15.25 6.82
CA PRO A 718 29.23 14.43 6.11
C PRO A 718 27.85 15.09 5.92
N TYR A 719 27.36 15.89 6.89
CA TYR A 719 26.08 16.62 6.76
C TYR A 719 26.07 17.65 5.61
N ASN A 720 27.22 17.99 5.03
CA ASN A 720 27.32 18.89 3.87
C ASN A 720 27.11 18.18 2.52
N LEU A 721 26.89 16.86 2.51
CA LEU A 721 26.41 16.18 1.31
C LEU A 721 25.16 16.90 0.80
N ASN A 722 25.07 17.14 -0.52
CA ASN A 722 23.95 17.86 -1.13
C ASN A 722 22.68 17.00 -1.17
N TYR A 723 22.15 16.70 0.01
CA TYR A 723 21.08 15.75 0.24
C TYR A 723 19.76 16.47 0.55
N PRO A 724 18.60 15.93 0.13
CA PRO A 724 17.27 16.50 0.42
C PRO A 724 16.82 16.39 1.89
N SER A 725 17.76 16.32 2.84
CA SER A 725 17.55 16.42 4.29
C SER A 725 18.82 16.94 4.97
N ILE A 726 18.67 17.43 6.21
CA ILE A 726 19.81 17.75 7.09
C ILE A 726 19.70 16.90 8.34
N THR A 727 20.78 16.21 8.70
CA THR A 727 20.89 15.48 9.97
C THR A 727 22.22 15.81 10.60
N VAL A 728 22.19 16.33 11.83
CA VAL A 728 23.39 16.58 12.65
C VAL A 728 23.22 15.79 13.94
N SER A 729 23.81 14.58 14.00
CA SER A 729 23.63 13.67 15.13
C SER A 729 24.30 14.17 16.40
N HIS A 730 25.32 15.02 16.26
CA HIS A 730 26.06 15.60 17.37
C HIS A 730 26.35 17.08 17.11
N LEU A 731 25.39 17.95 17.47
CA LEU A 731 25.50 19.38 17.30
C LEU A 731 26.03 20.04 18.58
N VAL A 732 27.19 20.71 18.47
CA VAL A 732 27.78 21.53 19.54
C VAL A 732 27.88 22.98 19.05
N GLY A 733 27.41 23.93 19.85
CA GLY A 733 27.40 25.35 19.53
C GLY A 733 26.58 25.67 18.28
N THR A 734 27.23 26.26 17.28
CA THR A 734 26.63 26.66 16.00
C THR A 734 27.32 25.95 14.83
N GLN A 735 26.53 25.39 13.92
CA GLN A 735 27.02 24.80 12.67
C GLN A 735 26.27 25.37 11.48
N THR A 736 26.99 25.64 10.39
CA THR A 736 26.40 26.16 9.14
C THR A 736 26.54 25.12 8.05
N ILE A 737 25.41 24.69 7.50
CA ILE A 737 25.31 23.68 6.46
C ILE A 737 25.01 24.37 5.13
N THR A 738 25.68 23.98 4.06
CA THR A 738 25.41 24.50 2.71
C THR A 738 24.62 23.50 1.88
N ARG A 739 23.67 23.99 1.08
CA ARG A 739 22.94 23.23 0.06
C ARG A 739 22.98 23.95 -1.27
N THR A 740 22.97 23.16 -2.34
CA THR A 740 22.87 23.64 -3.72
C THR A 740 21.59 23.06 -4.33
N VAL A 741 20.74 23.92 -4.87
CA VAL A 741 19.53 23.51 -5.60
C VAL A 741 19.66 23.91 -7.05
N THR A 742 19.13 23.07 -7.94
CA THR A 742 19.05 23.32 -9.38
C THR A 742 17.60 23.43 -9.80
N ASN A 743 17.25 24.47 -10.55
CA ASN A 743 15.92 24.61 -11.13
C ASN A 743 15.79 23.71 -12.36
N VAL A 744 14.75 22.88 -12.39
CA VAL A 744 14.51 21.88 -13.44
C VAL A 744 13.39 22.27 -14.41
N ASP A 745 12.80 23.45 -14.22
CA ASP A 745 11.74 24.00 -15.06
C ASP A 745 12.04 25.48 -15.40
N GLU A 746 11.03 26.29 -15.68
CA GLU A 746 11.17 27.72 -15.99
C GLU A 746 11.66 28.53 -14.78
N GLU A 747 12.13 29.76 -15.04
CA GLU A 747 12.56 30.67 -13.98
C GLU A 747 11.48 30.85 -12.90
N GLU A 748 11.90 30.75 -11.64
CA GLU A 748 10.99 30.88 -10.50
C GLU A 748 11.69 31.52 -9.30
N SER A 749 10.93 32.32 -8.55
CA SER A 749 11.37 32.95 -7.31
C SER A 749 10.87 32.16 -6.10
N TYR A 750 11.79 31.73 -5.25
CA TYR A 750 11.55 30.94 -4.07
C TYR A 750 11.76 31.75 -2.80
N THR A 751 10.76 31.75 -1.91
CA THR A 751 10.90 32.22 -0.52
C THR A 751 11.31 31.04 0.37
N ILE A 752 12.37 31.22 1.16
CA ILE A 752 12.89 30.19 2.06
C ILE A 752 12.37 30.46 3.46
N THR A 753 11.73 29.45 4.03
CA THR A 753 11.21 29.47 5.41
C THR A 753 11.73 28.26 6.17
N ALA A 754 11.96 28.41 7.47
CA ALA A 754 12.46 27.34 8.31
C ALA A 754 11.72 27.31 9.64
N ARG A 755 11.50 26.09 10.16
CA ARG A 755 10.93 25.86 11.49
C ARG A 755 11.68 24.72 12.16
N MET A 756 11.89 24.84 13.48
CA MET A 756 12.62 23.84 14.28
C MET A 756 12.04 23.80 15.68
N ALA A 757 12.13 22.64 16.34
CA ALA A 757 11.78 22.52 17.74
C ALA A 757 12.64 23.47 18.62
N PRO A 758 12.10 24.00 19.74
CA PRO A 758 12.70 25.14 20.45
C PRO A 758 14.14 24.95 20.97
N ALA A 759 14.57 23.71 21.19
CA ALA A 759 15.91 23.39 21.70
C ALA A 759 17.03 23.73 20.71
N ILE A 760 16.73 23.83 19.41
CA ILE A 760 17.68 24.20 18.35
C ILE A 760 17.13 25.39 17.57
N ALA A 761 17.91 26.47 17.45
CA ALA A 761 17.60 27.57 16.53
C ALA A 761 17.93 27.17 15.09
N ILE A 762 17.11 27.60 14.13
CA ILE A 762 17.36 27.43 12.69
C ILE A 762 17.26 28.76 11.96
N GLU A 763 18.23 29.05 11.11
CA GLU A 763 18.27 30.25 10.27
C GLU A 763 18.68 29.88 8.84
N THR A 764 18.17 30.61 7.84
CA THR A 764 18.47 30.36 6.42
C THR A 764 18.97 31.62 5.73
N SER A 765 19.94 31.49 4.82
CA SER A 765 20.46 32.61 4.03
C SER A 765 20.77 32.19 2.59
N PRO A 766 20.33 32.97 1.56
CA PRO A 766 19.45 34.13 1.64
C PRO A 766 18.00 33.74 2.03
N PRO A 767 17.14 34.70 2.40
CA PRO A 767 15.72 34.41 2.69
C PRO A 767 14.87 34.16 1.44
N ALA A 768 15.35 34.55 0.26
CA ALA A 768 14.70 34.28 -1.02
C ALA A 768 15.74 34.23 -2.14
N MET A 769 15.39 33.57 -3.24
CA MET A 769 16.24 33.47 -4.42
C MET A 769 15.42 33.28 -5.70
N THR A 770 15.91 33.83 -6.81
CA THR A 770 15.35 33.61 -8.15
C THR A 770 16.34 32.79 -8.95
N ILE A 771 15.88 31.65 -9.49
CA ILE A 771 16.74 30.70 -10.17
C ILE A 771 16.21 30.50 -11.58
N GLY A 772 17.03 30.81 -12.59
CA GLY A 772 16.71 30.56 -13.99
C GLY A 772 16.69 29.07 -14.35
N PRO A 773 16.11 28.70 -15.51
CA PRO A 773 16.01 27.30 -15.94
C PRO A 773 17.39 26.64 -16.06
N GLY A 774 17.57 25.49 -15.41
CA GLY A 774 18.84 24.76 -15.38
C GLY A 774 19.95 25.42 -14.55
N ALA A 775 19.70 26.60 -13.95
CA ALA A 775 20.68 27.26 -13.10
C ALA A 775 20.66 26.65 -11.69
N SER A 776 21.82 26.72 -11.03
CA SER A 776 21.97 26.29 -9.63
C SER A 776 22.23 27.47 -8.71
N GLN A 777 21.69 27.41 -7.51
CA GLN A 777 21.94 28.41 -6.46
C GLN A 777 22.20 27.75 -5.12
N LYS A 778 23.12 28.35 -4.35
CA LYS A 778 23.45 27.92 -2.99
C LYS A 778 22.65 28.70 -1.96
N PHE A 779 22.26 28.01 -0.89
CA PHE A 779 21.77 28.62 0.34
C PHE A 779 22.37 27.89 1.55
N THR A 780 22.40 28.56 2.69
CA THR A 780 22.91 28.01 3.94
C THR A 780 21.79 27.83 4.96
N VAL A 781 21.94 26.82 5.80
CA VAL A 781 21.10 26.55 6.97
C VAL A 781 22.01 26.54 8.20
N THR A 782 21.78 27.46 9.12
CA THR A 782 22.54 27.57 10.37
C THR A 782 21.74 26.98 11.52
N LEU A 783 22.35 26.06 12.25
CA LEU A 783 21.76 25.42 13.43
C LEU A 783 22.55 25.81 14.67
N THR A 784 21.85 26.28 15.71
CA THR A 784 22.47 26.69 16.98
C THR A 784 21.79 26.02 18.15
N VAL A 785 22.57 25.35 19.02
CA VAL A 785 22.05 24.76 20.26
C VAL A 785 21.57 25.87 21.20
N ARG A 786 20.31 25.81 21.62
CA ARG A 786 19.75 26.66 22.69
C ARG A 786 19.70 25.92 24.02
N SER A 787 19.38 24.63 23.99
CA SER A 787 19.41 23.76 25.15
C SER A 787 19.73 22.32 24.72
N ALA A 788 20.64 21.66 25.44
CA ALA A 788 20.90 20.24 25.27
C ALA A 788 19.85 19.42 26.04
N THR A 789 18.99 18.71 25.31
CA THR A 789 17.91 17.90 25.92
C THR A 789 18.23 16.40 25.97
N GLY A 790 19.35 15.98 25.37
CA GLY A 790 19.66 14.57 25.15
C GLY A 790 18.71 13.86 24.19
N SER A 791 17.90 14.61 23.42
CA SER A 791 16.93 14.09 22.45
C SER A 791 17.00 14.84 21.12
N TYR A 792 16.56 14.18 20.06
CA TYR A 792 16.50 14.78 18.73
C TYR A 792 15.43 15.87 18.65
N SER A 793 15.82 17.01 18.10
CA SER A 793 14.94 18.08 17.66
C SER A 793 14.63 17.92 16.18
N PHE A 794 13.35 18.09 15.82
CA PHE A 794 12.86 17.95 14.47
C PHE A 794 12.38 19.29 13.92
N GLY A 795 12.65 19.54 12.65
CA GLY A 795 12.29 20.75 11.94
C GLY A 795 12.27 20.52 10.43
N GLU A 796 12.17 21.61 9.68
CA GLU A 796 12.23 21.60 8.23
C GLU A 796 12.61 22.97 7.67
N VAL A 797 13.10 22.94 6.43
CA VAL A 797 13.22 24.10 5.54
C VAL A 797 12.27 23.89 4.37
N VAL A 798 11.53 24.92 4.01
CA VAL A 798 10.59 24.92 2.89
C VAL A 798 10.91 26.09 1.97
N LEU A 799 11.19 25.77 0.71
CA LEU A 799 11.32 26.74 -0.37
C LEU A 799 9.98 26.75 -1.13
N LYS A 800 9.27 27.87 -1.05
CA LYS A 800 7.98 28.07 -1.71
C LYS A 800 8.18 28.97 -2.93
N GLY A 801 7.95 28.41 -4.10
CA GLY A 801 8.03 29.11 -5.36
C GLY A 801 6.75 29.90 -5.68
N ASN A 802 6.88 31.01 -6.39
CA ASN A 802 5.75 31.85 -6.78
C ASN A 802 4.86 31.23 -7.89
N ARG A 803 5.28 30.13 -8.52
CA ARG A 803 4.47 29.35 -9.48
C ARG A 803 3.76 28.16 -8.80
N GLY A 804 3.92 28.01 -7.48
CA GLY A 804 3.22 27.01 -6.68
C GLY A 804 4.07 25.81 -6.27
N HIS A 805 5.32 25.71 -6.73
CA HIS A 805 6.24 24.67 -6.28
C HIS A 805 6.53 24.78 -4.79
N LYS A 806 6.62 23.62 -4.13
CA LYS A 806 6.96 23.51 -2.70
C LYS A 806 8.02 22.45 -2.51
N VAL A 807 9.24 22.89 -2.19
CA VAL A 807 10.40 22.03 -2.00
C VAL A 807 10.67 21.97 -0.50
N ARG A 808 10.37 20.83 0.12
CA ARG A 808 10.48 20.61 1.55
C ARG A 808 11.70 19.75 1.89
N MET A 809 12.45 20.14 2.91
CA MET A 809 13.63 19.42 3.40
C MET A 809 13.50 19.23 4.92
N PRO A 810 13.37 17.99 5.44
CA PRO A 810 13.40 17.77 6.88
C PRO A 810 14.78 18.09 7.47
N VAL A 811 14.79 18.63 8.69
CA VAL A 811 15.99 18.95 9.47
C VAL A 811 15.91 18.23 10.81
N VAL A 812 16.97 17.53 11.17
CA VAL A 812 17.06 16.75 12.41
C VAL A 812 18.39 17.07 13.08
N ALA A 813 18.37 17.41 14.37
CA ALA A 813 19.60 17.67 15.12
C ALA A 813 19.47 17.29 16.59
N MET A 814 20.55 16.76 17.18
CA MET A 814 20.65 16.56 18.63
C MET A 814 21.71 17.52 19.18
N GLY A 815 21.29 18.39 20.10
CA GLY A 815 22.16 19.36 20.75
C GLY A 815 22.89 18.76 21.95
N TYR A 816 24.18 19.07 22.07
CA TYR A 816 25.06 18.69 23.17
C TYR A 816 25.62 19.93 23.85
N ASP A 817 25.86 19.81 25.17
CA ASP A 817 26.55 20.84 25.94
C ASP A 817 28.04 20.93 25.53
N HIS A 818 28.62 22.11 25.76
CA HIS A 818 30.01 22.43 25.44
C HIS A 818 31.05 21.74 26.33
#